data_AF-L8JKP1-F1
#
_entry.id   AF-L8JKP1-F1
#
_cell.length_a   1.000
_cell.length_b   1.000
_cell.length_c   1.000
_cell.angle_alpha   90.00
_cell.angle_beta   90.00
_cell.angle_gamma   90.00
#
_symmetry.space_group_name_H-M   'P 1'
#
loop_
_entity.id
_entity.type
_entity.pdbx_description
1 polymer ?
#
loop_
_entity_poly.entity_id
_entity_poly.type
_entity_poly.pdbx_seq_one_letter_code
_entity_poly.pdbx_strand_id
1 'polypeptide(L)'
;MNFKTIALLLVWITTSVELRSQTISLTPMSQTFQRQIFDYSDLISKSTQFKALPRILEIDPIQENITYGSALPDGAWGRGYFSEMTINVYNDVDRYNSWYNDSWSSLPLVRHNSEIIRGHLHAYMNEGGAINLDYVMQGLNYLLEIQQNQGGFLLYNKRDSPSSPDNNGAKVDPYPTSHALRTMSECYLYLKERNIPYANMVHLKEAITKSADWFLSTGLPDYYNLSPTLYNSNNKGFAIWALAEAYKVTNNSAHREVAQIITQSLIEDQTINSENGEDGLWLTGKIDYDINANGDTVNQRYHDTHIQYHMLIIRGLVEAIPIIKYDDVDTHNRLIDCLKHAINHIIRHRLYYVIGGSNSTGYNLRKYFLDTAKKPLGISYHFGESAGYEGLAMLLYHSKYHDGFTDEERRTIENLLNYISQNLDDAELRHFSGIAYYKSYLHALDNDYRILHKHWSVGTYNVNLIDNRIVTGDFDNDGYRDDIAAIYDLGFQTSSIQVWKSENSHSRFQGKLGWWTSGSGEYDANKVTGRVVSGDFDNDGYHDDIAAMYELGPGDTKIDVWLSNGDSFEYQGMNGWWSNSSYYATSLVDGRFESGDFDNDGYHDDLAVMYDYGQGNARIHVFKGYQNYFVKDNNNGWWSNSSYYATSLVDNRFKSGDFDNDGYHDDLTVMYDYGSGNTRVHIFKGLQNYFVKDNGNDGWWVSSSFYSTDFIDNRFVTGDFDKDGFHDDLGVMYDYELGNTKIHVFKGQDGAFVKDNGNNGWWVNQSYYSTDNVGDRVIVGDFNKSGSGSDIGCYYDYHNDSFRLHIWKSFKTMLSFQGLNGFWGVEDEEVIINSAGARLNSTEIGTNNVFPISESSNIKVYPNPTSGDFQILHDITEPITVKIFSLEGVELYQKETDSTPLFVSLRDMPDGLYIIKISTNSQQQFLRVLLNKSSKIH
;
A
#
# COMPACT_ATOMS: atom_id res chain seq x y z
N MET A 1 2.24 -50.97 -1.08
CA MET A 1 3.57 -50.44 -0.67
C MET A 1 4.02 -51.20 0.58
N ASN A 2 5.25 -51.72 0.64
CA ASN A 2 5.76 -52.47 1.80
C ASN A 2 6.14 -51.50 2.93
N PHE A 3 5.91 -51.88 4.19
CA PHE A 3 6.25 -51.11 5.40
C PHE A 3 7.70 -50.57 5.41
N LYS A 4 8.66 -51.32 4.86
CA LYS A 4 10.05 -50.87 4.67
C LYS A 4 10.18 -49.72 3.68
N THR A 5 9.37 -49.70 2.63
CA THR A 5 9.34 -48.62 1.65
C THR A 5 8.74 -47.35 2.26
N ILE A 6 7.70 -47.48 3.09
CA ILE A 6 7.09 -46.36 3.82
C ILE A 6 8.07 -45.81 4.88
N ALA A 7 8.78 -46.69 5.60
CA ALA A 7 9.78 -46.28 6.58
C ALA A 7 11.00 -45.59 5.92
N LEU A 8 11.46 -46.07 4.76
CA LEU A 8 12.50 -45.39 3.99
C LEU A 8 12.01 -44.04 3.45
N LEU A 9 10.77 -43.95 3.00
CA LEU A 9 10.18 -42.68 2.57
C LEU A 9 10.08 -41.69 3.74
N LEU A 10 9.62 -42.15 4.91
CA LEU A 10 9.50 -41.33 6.11
C LEU A 10 10.85 -40.87 6.61
N VAL A 11 11.88 -41.74 6.65
CA VAL A 11 13.24 -41.34 7.03
C VAL A 11 13.83 -40.36 6.01
N TRP A 12 13.56 -40.55 4.72
CA TRP A 12 14.00 -39.62 3.68
C TRP A 12 13.29 -38.27 3.80
N ILE A 13 11.99 -38.25 4.09
CA ILE A 13 11.19 -37.03 4.34
C ILE A 13 11.69 -36.34 5.62
N THR A 14 11.87 -37.04 6.74
CA THR A 14 12.31 -36.41 8.00
C THR A 14 13.74 -35.88 7.91
N THR A 15 14.66 -36.60 7.25
CA THR A 15 16.04 -36.11 7.07
C THR A 15 16.14 -34.98 6.06
N SER A 16 15.30 -34.93 5.03
CA SER A 16 15.25 -33.79 4.10
C SER A 16 14.53 -32.57 4.69
N VAL A 17 13.66 -32.75 5.68
CA VAL A 17 13.06 -31.65 6.47
C VAL A 17 14.07 -31.10 7.51
N GLU A 18 14.80 -31.95 8.23
CA GLU A 18 15.82 -31.51 9.22
C GLU A 18 17.06 -30.86 8.58
N LEU A 19 17.44 -31.25 7.36
CA LEU A 19 18.55 -30.61 6.63
C LEU A 19 18.18 -29.24 6.03
N ARG A 20 16.89 -28.90 5.94
CA ARG A 20 16.40 -27.64 5.36
C ARG A 20 16.13 -26.53 6.39
N SER A 21 16.28 -26.80 7.69
CA SER A 21 15.94 -25.82 8.74
C SER A 21 17.14 -25.26 9.50
N GLN A 22 18.37 -25.39 9.00
CA GLN A 22 19.48 -24.64 9.59
C GLN A 22 19.38 -23.18 9.15
N THR A 23 18.70 -22.38 9.96
CA THR A 23 18.68 -20.92 9.83
C THR A 23 20.11 -20.41 9.74
N ILE A 24 20.43 -19.74 8.63
CA ILE A 24 21.74 -19.12 8.44
C ILE A 24 21.80 -17.86 9.28
N SER A 25 22.93 -17.65 9.98
CA SER A 25 23.21 -16.41 10.72
C SER A 25 24.35 -15.63 10.07
N LEU A 26 24.28 -14.30 10.11
CA LEU A 26 25.42 -13.47 9.71
C LEU A 26 26.59 -13.64 10.67
N THR A 27 27.80 -13.64 10.11
CA THR A 27 29.06 -13.72 10.83
C THR A 27 29.33 -12.35 11.47
N PRO A 28 29.38 -12.24 12.81
CA PRO A 28 29.62 -10.95 13.45
C PRO A 28 30.98 -10.35 13.03
N MET A 29 31.02 -9.04 12.84
CA MET A 29 32.26 -8.32 12.58
C MET A 29 32.98 -8.00 13.90
N SER A 30 34.27 -8.33 13.98
CA SER A 30 35.10 -8.13 15.18
C SER A 30 35.45 -6.67 15.51
N GLN A 31 35.23 -5.75 14.57
CA GLN A 31 35.57 -4.33 14.70
C GLN A 31 34.32 -3.50 14.43
N THR A 32 34.09 -2.45 15.22
CA THR A 32 33.02 -1.48 15.00
C THR A 32 33.53 -0.26 14.22
N PHE A 33 32.73 0.24 13.28
CA PHE A 33 33.03 1.39 12.44
C PHE A 33 32.05 2.53 12.71
N GLN A 34 32.57 3.75 12.78
CA GLN A 34 31.79 4.96 13.01
C GLN A 34 31.09 5.40 11.72
N ARG A 35 29.91 6.01 11.88
CA ARG A 35 29.15 6.65 10.80
C ARG A 35 29.97 7.77 10.16
N GLN A 36 29.90 7.89 8.85
CA GLN A 36 30.53 9.00 8.13
C GLN A 36 29.54 10.14 7.93
N ILE A 37 30.04 11.38 7.89
CA ILE A 37 29.26 12.56 7.56
C ILE A 37 29.77 13.08 6.23
N PHE A 38 28.86 13.33 5.29
CA PHE A 38 29.17 13.85 3.96
C PHE A 38 28.57 15.23 3.75
N ASP A 39 29.28 16.10 3.02
CA ASP A 39 28.76 17.39 2.54
C ASP A 39 28.38 17.26 1.05
N TYR A 40 27.13 17.57 0.68
CA TYR A 40 26.70 17.49 -0.73
C TYR A 40 27.13 18.68 -1.57
N SER A 41 27.52 19.80 -0.95
CA SER A 41 27.78 21.04 -1.68
C SER A 41 28.85 20.87 -2.76
N ASP A 42 29.91 20.11 -2.46
CA ASP A 42 30.97 19.79 -3.41
C ASP A 42 30.51 18.85 -4.53
N LEU A 43 29.66 17.86 -4.22
CA LEU A 43 29.10 16.92 -5.22
C LEU A 43 28.11 17.61 -6.16
N ILE A 44 27.25 18.48 -5.64
CA ILE A 44 26.32 19.30 -6.43
C ILE A 44 27.12 20.26 -7.32
N SER A 45 28.13 20.93 -6.78
CA SER A 45 29.01 21.81 -7.57
C SER A 45 29.70 21.03 -8.69
N LYS A 46 30.26 19.85 -8.39
CA LYS A 46 30.91 19.00 -9.39
C LYS A 46 29.94 18.49 -10.44
N SER A 47 28.72 18.07 -10.08
CA SER A 47 27.76 17.54 -11.06
C SER A 47 27.46 18.55 -12.16
N THR A 48 27.44 19.85 -11.83
CA THR A 48 27.24 20.92 -12.82
C THR A 48 28.37 21.02 -13.84
N GLN A 49 29.61 20.66 -13.47
CA GLN A 49 30.76 20.66 -14.40
C GLN A 49 30.65 19.54 -15.46
N PHE A 50 29.86 18.49 -15.19
CA PHE A 50 29.66 17.35 -16.09
C PHE A 50 28.29 17.39 -16.79
N LYS A 51 27.54 18.48 -16.63
CA LYS A 51 26.23 18.68 -17.24
C LYS A 51 26.38 19.26 -18.65
N ALA A 52 25.61 18.75 -19.62
CA ALA A 52 25.50 19.30 -20.97
C ALA A 52 26.87 19.45 -21.68
N LEU A 53 27.79 18.51 -21.46
CA LEU A 53 29.12 18.55 -22.05
C LEU A 53 29.08 18.59 -23.59
N PRO A 54 30.04 19.25 -24.26
CA PRO A 54 30.17 19.19 -25.71
C PRO A 54 30.43 17.77 -26.21
N ARG A 55 29.77 17.36 -27.31
CA ARG A 55 30.01 16.04 -27.92
C ARG A 55 31.43 15.94 -28.47
N ILE A 56 32.19 14.90 -28.15
CA ILE A 56 33.47 14.64 -28.81
C ILE A 56 33.22 14.04 -30.20
N LEU A 57 33.58 14.77 -31.26
CA LEU A 57 33.44 14.32 -32.64
C LEU A 57 34.62 13.43 -33.06
N GLU A 58 35.84 13.90 -32.80
CA GLU A 58 37.07 13.23 -33.22
C GLU A 58 38.17 13.44 -32.16
N ILE A 59 39.02 12.42 -31.96
CA ILE A 59 40.26 12.54 -31.20
C ILE A 59 41.39 12.24 -32.17
N ASP A 60 42.31 13.19 -32.35
CA ASP A 60 43.56 12.97 -33.08
C ASP A 60 44.59 12.39 -32.10
N PRO A 61 44.87 11.07 -32.13
CA PRO A 61 45.79 10.44 -31.18
C PRO A 61 47.26 10.83 -31.42
N ILE A 62 47.58 11.49 -32.54
CA ILE A 62 48.94 11.92 -32.89
C ILE A 62 49.20 13.35 -32.42
N GLN A 63 48.22 14.24 -32.56
CA GLN A 63 48.34 15.66 -32.17
C GLN A 63 47.77 15.99 -30.79
N GLU A 64 47.17 15.02 -30.09
CA GLU A 64 46.49 15.23 -28.80
C GLU A 64 45.34 16.27 -28.87
N ASN A 65 44.80 16.50 -30.07
CA ASN A 65 43.71 17.45 -30.29
C ASN A 65 42.35 16.74 -30.23
N ILE A 66 41.40 17.29 -29.47
CA ILE A 66 40.01 16.83 -29.39
C ILE A 66 39.13 17.83 -30.13
N THR A 67 38.35 17.35 -31.10
CA THR A 67 37.35 18.18 -31.80
C THR A 67 35.99 17.99 -31.14
N TYR A 68 35.39 19.10 -30.71
CA TYR A 68 34.08 19.12 -30.07
C TYR A 68 32.98 19.58 -31.03
N GLY A 69 31.80 18.98 -30.91
CA GLY A 69 30.56 19.36 -31.58
C GLY A 69 29.70 20.24 -30.69
N SER A 70 28.39 20.27 -30.96
CA SER A 70 27.43 20.99 -30.12
C SER A 70 27.35 20.40 -28.71
N ALA A 71 26.98 21.25 -27.75
CA ALA A 71 26.60 20.81 -26.40
C ALA A 71 25.48 19.76 -26.45
N LEU A 72 25.52 18.82 -25.52
CA LEU A 72 24.40 17.91 -25.26
C LEU A 72 23.23 18.67 -24.63
N PRO A 73 21.99 18.14 -24.72
CA PRO A 73 20.85 18.73 -24.02
C PRO A 73 21.08 18.86 -22.51
N ASP A 74 20.40 19.81 -21.88
CA ASP A 74 20.32 19.89 -20.43
C ASP A 74 19.79 18.56 -19.86
N GLY A 75 20.42 18.08 -18.79
CA GLY A 75 20.07 16.78 -18.19
C GLY A 75 20.93 15.61 -18.65
N ALA A 76 21.81 15.83 -19.62
CA ALA A 76 22.86 14.89 -20.00
C ALA A 76 24.06 15.03 -19.04
N TRP A 77 24.22 14.12 -18.07
CA TRP A 77 25.36 14.09 -17.16
C TRP A 77 26.34 12.96 -17.43
N GLY A 78 27.61 13.31 -17.24
CA GLY A 78 28.72 12.36 -17.21
C GLY A 78 29.36 12.17 -18.57
N ARG A 79 30.39 11.32 -18.59
CA ARG A 79 31.20 11.02 -19.77
C ARG A 79 31.01 9.55 -20.17
N GLY A 80 30.98 9.25 -21.47
CA GLY A 80 30.87 7.89 -22.04
C GLY A 80 32.19 7.11 -22.13
N TYR A 81 32.19 5.92 -22.72
CA TYR A 81 33.41 5.12 -22.92
C TYR A 81 34.30 5.64 -24.07
N PHE A 82 35.63 5.58 -23.88
CA PHE A 82 36.64 5.60 -24.94
C PHE A 82 37.37 4.27 -24.90
N SER A 83 37.32 3.48 -25.97
CA SER A 83 37.69 2.06 -25.89
C SER A 83 39.04 1.66 -26.46
N GLU A 84 39.83 2.56 -27.05
CA GLU A 84 41.17 2.20 -27.54
C GLU A 84 42.20 3.28 -27.24
N MET A 85 42.85 3.16 -26.07
CA MET A 85 44.26 3.50 -25.95
C MET A 85 45.06 2.22 -25.74
N THR A 86 45.23 1.45 -26.81
CA THR A 86 46.37 0.55 -26.99
C THR A 86 47.60 1.35 -27.42
N ILE A 87 47.87 2.48 -26.76
CA ILE A 87 49.16 3.16 -26.88
C ILE A 87 49.99 2.68 -25.69
N ASN A 88 51.21 2.24 -25.96
CA ASN A 88 52.27 1.80 -25.03
C ASN A 88 52.69 2.85 -23.97
N VAL A 89 51.78 3.66 -23.42
CA VAL A 89 52.03 4.68 -22.38
C VAL A 89 51.97 4.09 -20.98
N TYR A 90 52.17 2.78 -20.83
CA TYR A 90 52.24 2.07 -19.53
C TYR A 90 53.33 2.62 -18.58
N ASN A 91 54.15 3.58 -19.02
CA ASN A 91 55.22 4.17 -18.23
C ASN A 91 54.89 5.56 -17.63
N ASP A 92 53.69 6.13 -17.86
CA ASP A 92 53.36 7.48 -17.34
C ASP A 92 51.95 7.51 -16.70
N VAL A 93 51.86 6.98 -15.48
CA VAL A 93 50.62 6.90 -14.66
C VAL A 93 50.05 8.29 -14.37
N ASP A 94 50.92 9.32 -14.31
CA ASP A 94 50.48 10.70 -14.08
C ASP A 94 49.74 11.27 -15.31
N ARG A 95 50.10 10.88 -16.54
CA ARG A 95 49.32 11.22 -17.75
C ARG A 95 48.00 10.48 -17.86
N TYR A 96 47.97 9.23 -17.42
CA TYR A 96 46.72 8.45 -17.36
C TYR A 96 45.70 9.12 -16.43
N ASN A 97 46.17 9.65 -15.29
CA ASN A 97 45.33 10.40 -14.34
C ASN A 97 44.91 11.78 -14.86
N SER A 98 45.74 12.52 -15.60
CA SER A 98 45.30 13.78 -16.22
C SER A 98 44.26 13.55 -17.32
N TRP A 99 44.39 12.49 -18.13
CA TRP A 99 43.42 12.16 -19.18
C TRP A 99 42.12 11.56 -18.63
N TYR A 100 42.16 10.82 -17.53
CA TYR A 100 40.95 10.42 -16.79
C TYR A 100 40.15 11.63 -16.32
N ASN A 101 40.82 12.70 -15.91
CA ASN A 101 40.18 13.94 -15.48
C ASN A 101 39.69 14.81 -16.66
N ASP A 102 40.23 14.66 -17.87
CA ASP A 102 39.99 15.61 -18.97
C ASP A 102 39.35 15.05 -20.27
N SER A 103 39.20 13.74 -20.51
CA SER A 103 38.87 13.27 -21.89
C SER A 103 38.03 11.99 -22.02
N TRP A 104 36.68 12.05 -22.09
CA TRP A 104 35.84 10.86 -22.42
C TRP A 104 34.51 11.17 -23.19
N SER A 105 34.35 10.53 -24.39
CA SER A 105 33.16 10.22 -25.25
C SER A 105 32.23 11.29 -25.89
N SER A 106 31.56 10.89 -26.99
CA SER A 106 30.51 11.61 -27.74
C SER A 106 29.12 11.62 -27.07
N LEU A 107 28.83 10.67 -26.16
CA LEU A 107 27.55 10.52 -25.44
C LEU A 107 27.77 10.11 -23.97
N PRO A 108 26.94 10.58 -23.00
CA PRO A 108 26.99 10.13 -21.61
C PRO A 108 26.52 8.68 -21.45
N LEU A 109 27.07 7.97 -20.46
CA LEU A 109 26.54 6.65 -20.10
C LEU A 109 25.23 6.82 -19.35
N VAL A 110 24.20 6.11 -19.83
CA VAL A 110 22.87 6.10 -19.21
C VAL A 110 22.95 5.77 -17.72
N ARG A 111 23.83 4.86 -17.30
CA ARG A 111 24.03 4.54 -15.88
C ARG A 111 24.57 5.70 -15.04
N HIS A 112 25.57 6.43 -15.52
CA HIS A 112 26.16 7.54 -14.77
C HIS A 112 25.16 8.69 -14.68
N ASN A 113 24.43 8.92 -15.77
CA ASN A 113 23.35 9.88 -15.79
C ASN A 113 22.27 9.51 -14.75
N SER A 114 21.87 8.24 -14.73
CA SER A 114 20.88 7.70 -13.79
C SER A 114 21.33 7.81 -12.33
N GLU A 115 22.60 7.57 -12.04
CA GLU A 115 23.21 7.75 -10.72
C GLU A 115 23.22 9.21 -10.28
N ILE A 116 23.58 10.15 -11.16
CA ILE A 116 23.61 11.57 -10.84
C ILE A 116 22.18 12.12 -10.61
N ILE A 117 21.21 11.69 -11.41
CA ILE A 117 19.79 12.05 -11.21
C ILE A 117 19.31 11.57 -9.83
N ARG A 118 19.58 10.32 -9.47
CA ARG A 118 19.21 9.79 -8.14
C ARG A 118 19.96 10.50 -7.02
N GLY A 119 21.23 10.85 -7.22
CA GLY A 119 21.99 11.69 -6.31
C GLY A 119 21.30 13.02 -6.01
N HIS A 120 20.85 13.73 -7.05
CA HIS A 120 20.09 14.97 -6.89
C HIS A 120 18.72 14.75 -6.25
N LEU A 121 18.01 13.68 -6.61
CA LEU A 121 16.71 13.35 -6.00
C LEU A 121 16.84 13.19 -4.47
N HIS A 122 17.82 12.40 -4.03
CA HIS A 122 18.08 12.18 -2.62
C HIS A 122 18.63 13.40 -1.90
N ALA A 123 19.51 14.19 -2.55
CA ALA A 123 19.95 15.47 -2.01
C ALA A 123 18.76 16.43 -1.81
N TYR A 124 17.81 16.47 -2.75
CA TYR A 124 16.57 17.23 -2.59
C TYR A 124 15.72 16.73 -1.42
N MET A 125 15.54 15.42 -1.28
CA MET A 125 14.78 14.83 -0.17
C MET A 125 15.34 15.20 1.20
N ASN A 126 16.67 15.24 1.33
CA ASN A 126 17.34 15.51 2.60
C ASN A 126 17.48 17.01 2.92
N GLU A 127 17.72 17.86 1.90
CA GLU A 127 18.12 19.27 2.11
C GLU A 127 17.12 20.30 1.52
N GLY A 128 16.11 19.88 0.75
CA GLY A 128 15.01 20.73 0.28
C GLY A 128 15.35 21.76 -0.81
N GLY A 129 16.47 21.64 -1.51
CA GLY A 129 16.93 22.64 -2.49
C GLY A 129 16.32 22.53 -3.89
N ALA A 130 15.54 23.54 -4.33
CA ALA A 130 14.85 23.57 -5.63
C ALA A 130 15.78 23.29 -6.85
N ILE A 131 17.04 23.71 -6.79
CA ILE A 131 18.04 23.45 -7.85
C ILE A 131 18.25 21.94 -8.11
N ASN A 132 18.18 21.11 -7.07
CA ASN A 132 18.33 19.66 -7.20
C ASN A 132 17.11 19.07 -7.93
N LEU A 133 15.91 19.56 -7.63
CA LEU A 133 14.69 19.12 -8.28
C LEU A 133 14.67 19.50 -9.77
N ASP A 134 15.14 20.70 -10.12
CA ASP A 134 15.29 21.12 -11.52
C ASP A 134 16.24 20.19 -12.28
N TYR A 135 17.34 19.77 -11.65
CA TYR A 135 18.26 18.80 -12.23
C TYR A 135 17.62 17.41 -12.39
N VAL A 136 16.83 16.95 -11.41
CA VAL A 136 16.07 15.71 -11.56
C VAL A 136 15.17 15.78 -12.80
N MET A 137 14.40 16.86 -12.97
CA MET A 137 13.48 17.01 -14.11
C MET A 137 14.21 17.05 -15.46
N GLN A 138 15.34 17.75 -15.53
CA GLN A 138 16.16 17.80 -16.76
C GLN A 138 16.72 16.42 -17.11
N GLY A 139 17.21 15.68 -16.13
CA GLY A 139 17.69 14.31 -16.33
C GLY A 139 16.63 13.34 -16.81
N LEU A 140 15.43 13.43 -16.23
CA LEU A 140 14.29 12.65 -16.69
C LEU A 140 13.95 12.97 -18.14
N ASN A 141 13.90 14.26 -18.51
CA ASN A 141 13.66 14.65 -19.90
C ASN A 141 14.71 14.07 -20.85
N TYR A 142 15.99 14.09 -20.47
CA TYR A 142 17.05 13.48 -21.25
C TYR A 142 16.90 11.96 -21.36
N LEU A 143 16.57 11.24 -20.28
CA LEU A 143 16.30 9.81 -20.32
C LEU A 143 15.11 9.47 -21.24
N LEU A 144 14.05 10.28 -21.21
CA LEU A 144 12.90 10.12 -22.11
C LEU A 144 13.28 10.35 -23.58
N GLU A 145 14.16 11.30 -23.86
CA GLU A 145 14.63 11.61 -25.22
C GLU A 145 15.46 10.47 -25.83
N ILE A 146 16.30 9.80 -25.03
CA ILE A 146 17.23 8.76 -25.53
C ILE A 146 16.69 7.34 -25.42
N GLN A 147 15.48 7.15 -24.87
CA GLN A 147 14.83 5.85 -24.81
C GLN A 147 14.59 5.30 -26.23
N GLN A 148 14.79 3.99 -26.42
CA GLN A 148 14.52 3.35 -27.70
C GLN A 148 13.03 3.07 -27.90
N ASN A 149 12.57 3.03 -29.15
CA ASN A 149 11.15 2.84 -29.48
C ASN A 149 10.56 1.54 -28.91
N GLN A 150 11.34 0.47 -28.88
CA GLN A 150 10.97 -0.82 -28.29
C GLN A 150 11.07 -0.87 -26.76
N GLY A 151 11.35 0.26 -26.11
CA GLY A 151 11.75 0.32 -24.71
C GLY A 151 13.26 0.08 -24.53
N GLY A 152 13.73 0.39 -23.32
CA GLY A 152 15.11 0.21 -22.91
C GLY A 152 16.11 1.20 -23.51
N PHE A 153 17.37 0.97 -23.18
CA PHE A 153 18.48 1.89 -23.41
C PHE A 153 19.68 1.17 -24.02
N LEU A 154 20.38 1.86 -24.93
CA LEU A 154 21.51 1.31 -25.66
C LEU A 154 22.77 1.21 -24.77
N LEU A 155 23.45 0.07 -24.85
CA LEU A 155 24.83 -0.08 -24.41
C LEU A 155 25.78 0.12 -25.58
N TYR A 156 26.69 1.07 -25.43
CA TYR A 156 27.77 1.33 -26.38
C TYR A 156 29.01 0.54 -25.93
N ASN A 157 29.21 -0.65 -26.51
CA ASN A 157 30.22 -1.62 -26.06
C ASN A 157 31.67 -1.24 -26.43
N LYS A 158 31.88 -0.43 -27.46
CA LYS A 158 33.18 0.05 -27.95
C LYS A 158 33.00 1.10 -29.06
N ARG A 159 33.96 2.02 -29.18
CA ARG A 159 34.22 2.80 -30.38
C ARG A 159 35.41 2.15 -31.07
N ASP A 160 35.15 1.33 -32.10
CA ASP A 160 36.18 0.53 -32.80
C ASP A 160 37.22 1.38 -33.57
N SER A 161 37.00 2.69 -33.71
CA SER A 161 37.99 3.62 -34.27
C SER A 161 37.63 5.09 -33.98
N PRO A 162 38.60 6.01 -33.77
CA PRO A 162 38.34 7.45 -33.71
C PRO A 162 37.56 8.00 -34.93
N SER A 163 37.63 7.33 -36.09
CA SER A 163 36.98 7.78 -37.34
C SER A 163 35.63 7.12 -37.68
N SER A 164 35.13 6.17 -36.87
CA SER A 164 33.83 5.55 -37.11
C SER A 164 32.79 6.12 -36.14
N PRO A 165 31.94 7.07 -36.57
CA PRO A 165 30.83 7.54 -35.75
C PRO A 165 29.76 6.45 -35.69
N ASP A 166 29.44 6.05 -34.47
CA ASP A 166 28.15 5.52 -34.00
C ASP A 166 27.47 4.47 -34.89
N ASN A 167 27.56 3.18 -34.49
CA ASN A 167 26.46 2.19 -34.48
C ASN A 167 26.84 0.74 -34.75
N ASN A 168 28.11 0.39 -35.02
CA ASN A 168 28.47 -1.02 -35.25
C ASN A 168 28.45 -1.85 -33.94
N GLY A 169 27.26 -2.10 -33.39
CA GLY A 169 27.04 -3.01 -32.26
C GLY A 169 26.33 -2.44 -31.04
N ALA A 170 25.77 -1.22 -31.09
CA ALA A 170 24.91 -0.70 -30.02
C ALA A 170 23.60 -1.50 -30.00
N LYS A 171 23.25 -2.04 -28.83
CA LYS A 171 22.03 -2.83 -28.62
C LYS A 171 21.40 -2.41 -27.31
N VAL A 172 20.08 -2.54 -27.23
CA VAL A 172 19.39 -2.42 -25.95
C VAL A 172 19.92 -3.51 -25.03
N ASP A 173 20.33 -3.12 -23.84
CA ASP A 173 21.03 -3.99 -22.91
C ASP A 173 20.43 -3.88 -21.51
N PRO A 174 20.36 -4.99 -20.74
CA PRO A 174 19.84 -4.99 -19.38
C PRO A 174 20.53 -3.96 -18.49
N TYR A 175 21.84 -3.77 -18.63
CA TYR A 175 22.61 -2.93 -17.72
C TYR A 175 22.19 -1.44 -17.73
N PRO A 176 22.33 -0.69 -18.84
CA PRO A 176 21.86 0.70 -18.90
C PRO A 176 20.34 0.81 -18.73
N THR A 177 19.59 -0.19 -19.17
CA THR A 177 18.12 -0.18 -19.06
C THR A 177 17.67 -0.23 -17.61
N SER A 178 18.28 -1.09 -16.79
CA SER A 178 17.93 -1.19 -15.37
C SER A 178 18.23 0.07 -14.59
N HIS A 179 19.37 0.71 -14.83
CA HIS A 179 19.70 1.99 -14.18
C HIS A 179 18.68 3.08 -14.54
N ALA A 180 18.35 3.25 -15.83
CA ALA A 180 17.38 4.25 -16.25
C ALA A 180 15.97 3.94 -15.76
N LEU A 181 15.53 2.67 -15.85
CA LEU A 181 14.22 2.26 -15.39
C LEU A 181 14.05 2.48 -13.89
N ARG A 182 15.09 2.16 -13.10
CA ARG A 182 15.12 2.48 -11.67
C ARG A 182 14.95 3.97 -11.44
N THR A 183 15.83 4.78 -12.04
CA THR A 183 15.81 6.24 -11.85
C THR A 183 14.47 6.85 -12.23
N MET A 184 13.92 6.46 -13.38
CA MET A 184 12.60 6.92 -13.81
C MET A 184 11.51 6.51 -12.83
N SER A 185 11.52 5.27 -12.34
CA SER A 185 10.51 4.76 -11.42
C SER A 185 10.55 5.45 -10.07
N GLU A 186 11.74 5.59 -9.50
CA GLU A 186 11.97 6.24 -8.22
C GLU A 186 11.59 7.72 -8.24
N CYS A 187 11.98 8.44 -9.30
CA CYS A 187 11.55 9.81 -9.50
C CYS A 187 10.03 9.91 -9.69
N TYR A 188 9.40 9.02 -10.47
CA TYR A 188 7.95 9.01 -10.66
C TYR A 188 7.23 8.84 -9.32
N LEU A 189 7.65 7.87 -8.51
CA LEU A 189 7.05 7.61 -7.20
C LEU A 189 7.15 8.84 -6.31
N TYR A 190 8.35 9.42 -6.22
CA TYR A 190 8.58 10.60 -5.38
C TYR A 190 7.80 11.84 -5.82
N LEU A 191 7.84 12.17 -7.12
CA LEU A 191 7.12 13.32 -7.68
C LEU A 191 5.62 13.18 -7.46
N LYS A 192 5.09 11.96 -7.63
CA LYS A 192 3.67 11.66 -7.40
C LYS A 192 3.30 11.79 -5.92
N GLU A 193 4.09 11.20 -5.03
CA GLU A 193 3.85 11.22 -3.58
C GLU A 193 3.82 12.65 -3.03
N ARG A 194 4.77 13.49 -3.47
CA ARG A 194 4.88 14.89 -3.03
C ARG A 194 4.02 15.88 -3.81
N ASN A 195 3.19 15.38 -4.75
CA ASN A 195 2.38 16.19 -5.65
C ASN A 195 3.20 17.30 -6.36
N ILE A 196 4.43 16.97 -6.75
CA ILE A 196 5.32 17.90 -7.43
C ILE A 196 4.94 17.92 -8.92
N PRO A 197 4.57 19.07 -9.49
CA PRO A 197 4.20 19.16 -10.90
C PRO A 197 5.38 18.79 -11.81
N TYR A 198 5.15 17.85 -12.73
CA TYR A 198 6.09 17.51 -13.80
C TYR A 198 5.33 17.31 -15.11
N ALA A 199 5.62 18.15 -16.11
CA ALA A 199 4.84 18.21 -17.36
C ALA A 199 4.81 16.87 -18.12
N ASN A 200 5.85 16.06 -17.98
CA ASN A 200 6.00 14.78 -18.67
C ASN A 200 5.63 13.57 -17.80
N MET A 201 4.82 13.74 -16.75
CA MET A 201 4.47 12.65 -15.83
C MET A 201 3.80 11.45 -16.52
N VAL A 202 2.96 11.70 -17.52
CA VAL A 202 2.31 10.65 -18.34
C VAL A 202 3.35 9.91 -19.18
N HIS A 203 4.15 10.65 -19.95
CA HIS A 203 5.23 10.09 -20.77
C HIS A 203 6.26 9.32 -19.93
N LEU A 204 6.55 9.76 -18.71
CA LEU A 204 7.42 9.06 -17.77
C LEU A 204 6.87 7.69 -17.41
N LYS A 205 5.59 7.59 -17.05
CA LYS A 205 4.93 6.31 -16.76
C LYS A 205 4.93 5.39 -17.98
N GLU A 206 4.69 5.93 -19.17
CA GLU A 206 4.74 5.16 -20.42
C GLU A 206 6.16 4.64 -20.71
N ALA A 207 7.18 5.45 -20.51
CA ALA A 207 8.58 5.06 -20.70
C ALA A 207 9.01 3.96 -19.71
N ILE A 208 8.57 4.06 -18.46
CA ILE A 208 8.76 3.02 -17.44
C ILE A 208 8.11 1.71 -17.90
N THR A 209 6.85 1.78 -18.33
CA THR A 209 6.09 0.62 -18.83
C THR A 209 6.78 -0.03 -20.02
N LYS A 210 7.16 0.76 -21.05
CA LYS A 210 7.85 0.25 -22.25
C LYS A 210 9.19 -0.43 -21.91
N SER A 211 9.98 0.14 -21.00
CA SER A 211 11.26 -0.45 -20.60
C SER A 211 11.09 -1.75 -19.80
N ALA A 212 10.03 -1.83 -18.99
CA ALA A 212 9.69 -3.04 -18.25
C ALA A 212 9.15 -4.14 -19.18
N ASP A 213 8.25 -3.79 -20.11
CA ASP A 213 7.74 -4.67 -21.15
C ASP A 213 8.86 -5.19 -22.06
N TRP A 214 9.90 -4.38 -22.30
CA TRP A 214 11.09 -4.83 -23.03
C TRP A 214 11.74 -6.04 -22.34
N PHE A 215 11.92 -6.02 -21.01
CA PHE A 215 12.44 -7.18 -20.27
C PHE A 215 11.56 -8.42 -20.47
N LEU A 216 10.23 -8.27 -20.44
CA LEU A 216 9.29 -9.37 -20.70
C LEU A 216 9.45 -9.93 -22.13
N SER A 217 9.61 -9.05 -23.11
CA SER A 217 9.73 -9.39 -24.54
C SER A 217 11.05 -10.11 -24.89
N THR A 218 12.09 -9.97 -24.06
CA THR A 218 13.37 -10.67 -24.28
C THR A 218 13.32 -12.18 -24.01
N GLY A 219 12.13 -12.77 -23.79
CA GLY A 219 11.90 -14.21 -23.81
C GLY A 219 12.15 -14.90 -22.46
N LEU A 220 11.36 -14.54 -21.45
CA LEU A 220 11.48 -15.07 -20.08
C LEU A 220 10.45 -16.13 -19.62
N PRO A 221 9.67 -16.86 -20.45
CA PRO A 221 8.63 -17.72 -19.87
C PRO A 221 9.07 -19.15 -19.51
N ASP A 222 10.16 -19.69 -20.07
CA ASP A 222 10.62 -21.04 -19.73
C ASP A 222 11.88 -20.95 -18.87
N TYR A 223 11.82 -21.49 -17.65
CA TYR A 223 12.90 -21.59 -16.65
C TYR A 223 14.26 -22.08 -17.21
N TYR A 224 14.29 -22.68 -18.41
CA TYR A 224 15.49 -23.18 -19.10
C TYR A 224 15.91 -22.40 -20.37
N ASN A 225 15.13 -21.43 -20.86
CA ASN A 225 15.38 -20.71 -22.12
C ASN A 225 15.42 -19.19 -21.93
N LEU A 226 16.15 -18.70 -20.93
CA LEU A 226 16.47 -17.27 -20.85
C LEU A 226 17.21 -16.83 -22.14
N SER A 227 16.93 -15.63 -22.64
CA SER A 227 17.75 -15.04 -23.71
C SER A 227 19.25 -15.12 -23.36
N PRO A 228 20.14 -15.31 -24.35
CA PRO A 228 21.59 -15.21 -24.19
C PRO A 228 22.06 -14.03 -23.29
N THR A 229 21.31 -12.93 -23.28
CA THR A 229 21.59 -11.73 -22.49
C THR A 229 21.28 -11.84 -20.99
N LEU A 230 20.48 -12.80 -20.53
CA LEU A 230 20.07 -12.96 -19.12
C LEU A 230 20.63 -14.23 -18.45
N TYR A 231 21.52 -14.98 -19.11
CA TYR A 231 22.28 -16.07 -18.44
C TYR A 231 23.25 -15.54 -17.39
N ASN A 232 23.68 -14.29 -17.52
CA ASN A 232 24.59 -13.66 -16.58
C ASN A 232 23.83 -13.28 -15.30
N SER A 233 24.28 -13.78 -14.16
CA SER A 233 23.68 -13.51 -12.84
C SER A 233 23.62 -12.02 -12.50
N ASN A 234 24.55 -11.21 -13.00
CA ASN A 234 24.51 -9.75 -12.83
C ASN A 234 23.32 -9.16 -13.57
N ASN A 235 23.07 -9.61 -14.81
CA ASN A 235 21.93 -9.16 -15.60
C ASN A 235 20.61 -9.62 -15.00
N LYS A 236 20.58 -10.78 -14.33
CA LYS A 236 19.44 -11.20 -13.49
C LYS A 236 19.21 -10.22 -12.33
N GLY A 237 20.26 -9.87 -11.59
CA GLY A 237 20.19 -8.84 -10.54
C GLY A 237 19.67 -7.50 -11.04
N PHE A 238 20.18 -7.03 -12.18
CA PHE A 238 19.70 -5.82 -12.86
C PHE A 238 18.24 -5.92 -13.27
N ALA A 239 17.80 -7.05 -13.81
CA ALA A 239 16.42 -7.25 -14.24
C ALA A 239 15.45 -7.23 -13.05
N ILE A 240 15.78 -7.92 -11.95
CA ILE A 240 14.97 -7.88 -10.71
C ILE A 240 14.86 -6.44 -10.21
N TRP A 241 16.00 -5.75 -10.10
CA TRP A 241 16.05 -4.36 -9.65
C TRP A 241 15.11 -3.45 -10.46
N ALA A 242 15.11 -3.59 -11.78
CA ALA A 242 14.34 -2.76 -12.67
C ALA A 242 12.85 -3.12 -12.69
N LEU A 243 12.53 -4.41 -12.72
CA LEU A 243 11.15 -4.92 -12.78
C LEU A 243 10.41 -4.73 -11.47
N ALA A 244 11.08 -4.92 -10.32
CA ALA A 244 10.47 -4.69 -9.00
C ALA A 244 10.03 -3.23 -8.85
N GLU A 245 10.84 -2.29 -9.34
CA GLU A 245 10.51 -0.86 -9.32
C GLU A 245 9.47 -0.46 -10.34
N ALA A 246 9.58 -0.98 -11.56
CA ALA A 246 8.56 -0.75 -12.56
C ALA A 246 7.20 -1.29 -12.10
N TYR A 247 7.15 -2.42 -11.41
CA TYR A 247 5.93 -2.94 -10.79
C TYR A 247 5.30 -1.92 -9.82
N LYS A 248 6.10 -1.28 -8.95
CA LYS A 248 5.62 -0.24 -8.01
C LYS A 248 4.95 0.94 -8.73
N VAL A 249 5.38 1.27 -9.95
CA VAL A 249 4.79 2.37 -10.75
C VAL A 249 3.60 1.92 -11.61
N THR A 250 3.72 0.76 -12.23
CA THR A 250 2.79 0.27 -13.26
C THR A 250 1.64 -0.54 -12.69
N ASN A 251 1.83 -1.14 -11.52
CA ASN A 251 0.94 -2.14 -10.93
C ASN A 251 0.64 -3.31 -11.89
N ASN A 252 1.57 -3.63 -12.80
CA ASN A 252 1.44 -4.73 -13.75
C ASN A 252 2.02 -6.02 -13.13
N SER A 253 1.14 -6.98 -12.79
CA SER A 253 1.54 -8.24 -12.15
C SER A 253 2.59 -9.02 -12.94
N ALA A 254 2.62 -8.89 -14.27
CA ALA A 254 3.63 -9.55 -15.10
C ALA A 254 5.07 -9.08 -14.78
N HIS A 255 5.26 -7.81 -14.41
CA HIS A 255 6.58 -7.32 -13.97
C HIS A 255 7.02 -7.98 -12.67
N ARG A 256 6.09 -8.11 -11.71
CA ARG A 256 6.31 -8.78 -10.42
C ARG A 256 6.64 -10.26 -10.63
N GLU A 257 5.80 -10.97 -11.38
CA GLU A 257 5.95 -12.41 -11.62
C GLU A 257 7.30 -12.74 -12.26
N VAL A 258 7.73 -11.97 -13.25
CA VAL A 258 9.04 -12.16 -13.88
C VAL A 258 10.18 -11.82 -12.91
N ALA A 259 10.07 -10.75 -12.12
CA ALA A 259 11.07 -10.46 -11.08
C ALA A 259 11.17 -11.59 -10.04
N GLN A 260 10.04 -12.19 -9.64
CA GLN A 260 10.01 -13.33 -8.72
C GLN A 260 10.65 -14.58 -9.34
N ILE A 261 10.36 -14.89 -10.62
CA ILE A 261 10.99 -16.01 -11.34
C ILE A 261 12.52 -15.84 -11.42
N ILE A 262 13.00 -14.63 -11.75
CA ILE A 262 14.43 -14.37 -11.83
C ILE A 262 15.07 -14.45 -10.44
N THR A 263 14.37 -13.97 -9.40
CA THR A 263 14.82 -14.09 -8.00
C THR A 263 14.97 -15.54 -7.58
N GLN A 264 13.96 -16.36 -7.88
CA GLN A 264 13.98 -17.79 -7.60
C GLN A 264 15.15 -18.49 -8.30
N SER A 265 15.40 -18.15 -9.57
CA SER A 265 16.55 -18.66 -10.31
C SER A 265 17.89 -18.25 -9.66
N LEU A 266 18.04 -17.02 -9.16
CA LEU A 266 19.26 -16.62 -8.47
C LEU A 266 19.43 -17.31 -7.11
N ILE A 267 18.35 -17.56 -6.38
CA ILE A 267 18.40 -18.36 -5.15
C ILE A 267 18.95 -19.76 -5.45
N GLU A 268 18.52 -20.35 -6.56
CA GLU A 268 18.92 -21.70 -6.96
C GLU A 268 20.32 -21.76 -7.58
N ASP A 269 20.76 -20.70 -8.27
CA ASP A 269 22.10 -20.57 -8.84
C ASP A 269 23.18 -20.25 -7.80
N GLN A 270 22.79 -19.87 -6.56
CA GLN A 270 23.75 -19.55 -5.51
C GLN A 270 24.48 -20.81 -5.03
N THR A 271 25.80 -20.72 -4.91
CA THR A 271 26.62 -21.81 -4.36
C THR A 271 26.34 -21.99 -2.86
N ILE A 272 25.93 -23.20 -2.48
CA ILE A 272 25.64 -23.58 -1.09
C ILE A 272 26.49 -24.81 -0.72
N ASN A 273 27.08 -24.82 0.47
CA ASN A 273 27.85 -25.94 1.03
C ASN A 273 29.06 -26.39 0.20
N SER A 274 29.75 -25.45 -0.43
CA SER A 274 31.01 -25.70 -1.11
C SER A 274 32.13 -26.01 -0.11
N GLU A 275 32.78 -27.17 -0.26
CA GLU A 275 33.93 -27.57 0.59
C GLU A 275 35.11 -26.58 0.52
N ASN A 276 35.12 -25.70 -0.49
CA ASN A 276 36.16 -24.72 -0.73
C ASN A 276 35.87 -23.34 -0.10
N GLY A 277 34.76 -23.14 0.60
CA GLY A 277 34.39 -21.83 1.16
C GLY A 277 33.90 -20.82 0.12
N GLU A 278 33.44 -21.32 -1.02
CA GLU A 278 32.78 -20.59 -2.11
C GLU A 278 31.29 -20.32 -1.81
N ASP A 279 30.81 -20.52 -0.57
CA ASP A 279 29.40 -20.33 -0.20
C ASP A 279 28.95 -18.88 -0.41
N GLY A 280 27.75 -18.70 -0.97
CA GLY A 280 27.13 -17.40 -1.21
C GLY A 280 27.56 -16.70 -2.50
N LEU A 281 28.16 -17.42 -3.46
CA LEU A 281 28.54 -16.90 -4.77
C LEU A 281 27.47 -17.21 -5.83
N TRP A 282 27.28 -16.30 -6.77
CA TRP A 282 26.68 -16.61 -8.07
C TRP A 282 27.76 -16.73 -9.14
N LEU A 283 27.76 -17.85 -9.86
CA LEU A 283 28.62 -18.06 -11.02
C LEU A 283 27.85 -17.64 -12.28
N THR A 284 28.38 -16.71 -13.06
CA THR A 284 27.76 -16.32 -14.33
C THR A 284 27.86 -17.50 -15.30
N GLY A 285 26.71 -17.96 -15.82
CA GLY A 285 26.63 -19.16 -16.64
C GLY A 285 27.51 -19.10 -17.89
N LYS A 286 28.16 -20.24 -18.20
CA LYS A 286 29.21 -20.47 -19.21
C LYS A 286 30.47 -19.64 -18.99
N ILE A 287 31.42 -20.29 -18.34
CA ILE A 287 32.87 -20.14 -18.49
C ILE A 287 33.21 -19.32 -19.75
N ASP A 288 33.53 -18.05 -19.60
CA ASP A 288 34.22 -17.30 -20.64
C ASP A 288 35.55 -18.03 -20.87
N TYR A 289 35.60 -18.78 -21.97
CA TYR A 289 36.79 -19.48 -22.40
C TYR A 289 37.70 -18.48 -23.09
N ASP A 290 38.56 -17.82 -22.33
CA ASP A 290 39.71 -17.19 -22.97
C ASP A 290 40.72 -18.28 -23.33
N ILE A 291 41.07 -18.30 -24.61
CA ILE A 291 42.19 -19.10 -25.10
C ILE A 291 43.45 -18.35 -24.67
N ASN A 292 44.23 -18.91 -23.74
CA ASN A 292 45.52 -18.31 -23.40
C ASN A 292 46.45 -18.28 -24.63
N ALA A 293 47.59 -17.60 -24.52
CA ALA A 293 48.57 -17.51 -25.60
C ALA A 293 49.08 -18.88 -26.14
N ASN A 294 48.78 -20.00 -25.45
CA ASN A 294 49.15 -21.35 -25.85
C ASN A 294 48.01 -22.15 -26.51
N GLY A 295 46.79 -21.61 -26.62
CA GLY A 295 45.65 -22.35 -27.16
C GLY A 295 44.78 -23.05 -26.10
N ASP A 296 45.13 -22.96 -24.81
CA ASP A 296 44.35 -23.61 -23.76
C ASP A 296 43.21 -22.70 -23.31
N THR A 297 42.01 -23.25 -23.25
CA THR A 297 40.86 -22.62 -22.59
C THR A 297 41.15 -22.44 -21.10
N VAL A 298 41.31 -21.20 -20.65
CA VAL A 298 41.43 -20.85 -19.23
C VAL A 298 40.08 -20.32 -18.77
N ASN A 299 39.48 -20.97 -17.79
CA ASN A 299 38.21 -20.51 -17.21
C ASN A 299 38.40 -19.12 -16.61
N GLN A 300 37.85 -18.08 -17.26
CA GLN A 300 37.76 -16.76 -16.64
C GLN A 300 36.74 -16.81 -15.50
N ARG A 301 37.21 -17.10 -14.29
CA ARG A 301 36.48 -16.83 -13.03
C ARG A 301 36.48 -15.32 -12.67
N TYR A 302 36.87 -14.44 -13.60
CA TYR A 302 37.14 -13.03 -13.29
C TYR A 302 35.85 -12.33 -12.86
N HIS A 303 34.80 -12.32 -13.67
CA HIS A 303 33.54 -11.65 -13.31
C HIS A 303 32.85 -12.26 -12.09
N ASP A 304 32.88 -13.59 -11.95
CA ASP A 304 32.25 -14.32 -10.83
C ASP A 304 32.89 -14.06 -9.47
N THR A 305 34.09 -13.48 -9.44
CA THR A 305 34.87 -13.27 -8.20
C THR A 305 34.97 -11.81 -7.77
N HIS A 306 34.44 -10.85 -8.55
CA HIS A 306 34.45 -9.46 -8.11
C HIS A 306 33.26 -9.18 -7.20
N ILE A 307 33.56 -8.76 -5.97
CA ILE A 307 32.56 -8.39 -4.97
C ILE A 307 31.54 -7.38 -5.50
N GLN A 308 31.95 -6.50 -6.42
CA GLN A 308 31.07 -5.49 -6.98
C GLN A 308 29.88 -6.07 -7.75
N TYR A 309 30.09 -7.17 -8.46
CA TYR A 309 29.05 -7.86 -9.19
C TYR A 309 28.09 -8.61 -8.26
N HIS A 310 28.60 -9.19 -7.17
CA HIS A 310 27.74 -9.77 -6.12
C HIS A 310 26.87 -8.71 -5.45
N MET A 311 27.43 -7.53 -5.21
CA MET A 311 26.68 -6.41 -4.63
C MET A 311 25.57 -5.90 -5.53
N LEU A 312 25.75 -5.96 -6.86
CA LEU A 312 24.70 -5.70 -7.83
C LEU A 312 23.57 -6.73 -7.76
N ILE A 313 23.93 -8.01 -7.57
CA ILE A 313 22.95 -9.08 -7.39
C ILE A 313 22.17 -8.90 -6.08
N ILE A 314 22.89 -8.65 -4.97
CA ILE A 314 22.30 -8.35 -3.67
C ILE A 314 21.34 -7.16 -3.78
N ARG A 315 21.75 -6.09 -4.46
CA ARG A 315 20.91 -4.92 -4.69
C ARG A 315 19.57 -5.28 -5.33
N GLY A 316 19.58 -6.13 -6.35
CA GLY A 316 18.36 -6.63 -7.01
C GLY A 316 17.53 -7.52 -6.09
N LEU A 317 18.17 -8.49 -5.40
CA LEU A 317 17.50 -9.39 -4.46
C LEU A 317 16.84 -8.64 -3.28
N VAL A 318 17.44 -7.55 -2.81
CA VAL A 318 16.85 -6.69 -1.78
C VAL A 318 15.55 -6.05 -2.28
N GLU A 319 15.47 -5.67 -3.56
CA GLU A 319 14.21 -5.15 -4.15
C GLU A 319 13.15 -6.22 -4.36
N ALA A 320 13.55 -7.48 -4.39
CA ALA A 320 12.60 -8.58 -4.45
C ALA A 320 11.84 -8.76 -3.13
N ILE A 321 12.44 -8.40 -1.97
CA ILE A 321 11.83 -8.56 -0.64
C ILE A 321 10.39 -8.02 -0.58
N PRO A 322 10.08 -6.77 -0.98
CA PRO A 322 8.72 -6.24 -0.90
C PRO A 322 7.76 -6.74 -1.99
N ILE A 323 8.24 -7.39 -3.05
CA ILE A 323 7.39 -7.83 -4.18
C ILE A 323 7.17 -9.34 -4.21
N ILE A 324 7.99 -10.13 -3.50
CA ILE A 324 7.71 -11.53 -3.23
C ILE A 324 6.62 -11.53 -2.15
N LYS A 325 5.47 -12.09 -2.51
CA LYS A 325 4.31 -12.11 -1.64
C LYS A 325 4.65 -12.75 -0.30
N TYR A 326 4.10 -12.20 0.78
CA TYR A 326 4.29 -12.75 2.12
C TYR A 326 3.67 -14.13 2.30
N ASP A 327 2.67 -14.51 1.49
CA ASP A 327 2.06 -15.85 1.48
C ASP A 327 3.02 -16.92 0.91
N ASP A 328 3.97 -16.53 0.04
CA ASP A 328 5.10 -17.35 -0.40
C ASP A 328 6.24 -17.31 0.64
N VAL A 329 5.90 -17.74 1.86
CA VAL A 329 6.79 -17.76 3.03
C VAL A 329 8.07 -18.55 2.74
N ASP A 330 7.99 -19.62 1.94
CA ASP A 330 9.16 -20.42 1.55
C ASP A 330 10.13 -19.61 0.69
N THR A 331 9.65 -19.01 -0.41
CA THR A 331 10.50 -18.20 -1.28
C THR A 331 11.05 -16.99 -0.54
N HIS A 332 10.24 -16.34 0.31
CA HIS A 332 10.68 -15.22 1.13
C HIS A 332 11.81 -15.63 2.08
N ASN A 333 11.65 -16.71 2.84
CA ASN A 333 12.69 -17.20 3.76
C ASN A 333 13.97 -17.60 3.01
N ARG A 334 13.83 -18.27 1.85
CA ARG A 334 14.96 -18.64 1.00
C ARG A 334 15.68 -17.43 0.42
N LEU A 335 14.96 -16.35 0.08
CA LEU A 335 15.56 -15.08 -0.33
C LEU A 335 16.39 -14.47 0.81
N ILE A 336 15.86 -14.46 2.03
CA ILE A 336 16.56 -13.95 3.20
C ILE A 336 17.83 -14.77 3.47
N ASP A 337 17.73 -16.09 3.44
CA ASP A 337 18.89 -16.99 3.61
C ASP A 337 19.93 -16.79 2.50
N CYS A 338 19.49 -16.62 1.26
CA CYS A 338 20.34 -16.30 0.11
C CYS A 338 21.11 -14.98 0.31
N LEU A 339 20.44 -13.93 0.80
CA LEU A 339 21.06 -12.66 1.16
C LEU A 339 22.08 -12.85 2.30
N LYS A 340 21.75 -13.63 3.33
CA LYS A 340 22.67 -13.90 4.44
C LYS A 340 23.94 -14.63 4.00
N HIS A 341 23.80 -15.62 3.11
CA HIS A 341 24.95 -16.29 2.50
C HIS A 341 25.85 -15.32 1.74
N ALA A 342 25.27 -14.45 0.91
CA ALA A 342 26.01 -13.46 0.14
C ALA A 342 26.74 -12.44 1.03
N ILE A 343 26.09 -11.95 2.09
CA ILE A 343 26.72 -11.05 3.07
C ILE A 343 27.85 -11.75 3.83
N ASN A 344 27.64 -13.01 4.25
CA ASN A 344 28.69 -13.81 4.86
C ASN A 344 29.89 -14.00 3.94
N HIS A 345 29.64 -14.23 2.65
CA HIS A 345 30.67 -14.30 1.63
C HIS A 345 31.51 -13.01 1.60
N ILE A 346 30.85 -11.85 1.56
CA ILE A 346 31.50 -10.53 1.56
C ILE A 346 32.34 -10.30 2.83
N ILE A 347 31.79 -10.63 4.00
CA ILE A 347 32.48 -10.44 5.29
C ILE A 347 33.73 -11.32 5.42
N ARG A 348 33.66 -12.56 4.91
CA ARG A 348 34.74 -13.57 5.03
C ARG A 348 35.91 -13.29 4.09
N HIS A 349 35.63 -12.92 2.84
CA HIS A 349 36.65 -12.91 1.77
C HIS A 349 37.33 -11.55 1.53
N ARG A 350 37.22 -10.60 2.48
CA ARG A 350 37.93 -9.31 2.61
C ARG A 350 39.06 -9.09 1.58
N LEU A 351 38.73 -8.46 0.45
CA LEU A 351 39.64 -8.30 -0.69
C LEU A 351 40.72 -7.23 -0.41
N TYR A 352 41.97 -7.54 -0.76
CA TYR A 352 43.11 -6.62 -0.75
C TYR A 352 43.46 -6.22 -2.18
N TYR A 353 43.33 -4.94 -2.50
CA TYR A 353 43.86 -4.36 -3.73
C TYR A 353 45.26 -3.79 -3.44
N VAL A 354 46.33 -4.45 -3.88
CA VAL A 354 47.69 -3.87 -3.78
C VAL A 354 47.83 -2.79 -4.84
N ILE A 355 47.77 -1.51 -4.45
CA ILE A 355 48.25 -0.42 -5.30
C ILE A 355 49.76 -0.38 -5.17
N GLY A 356 50.47 -0.83 -6.20
CA GLY A 356 51.92 -0.64 -6.31
C GLY A 356 52.69 -1.91 -6.67
N GLY A 357 52.83 -2.16 -7.96
CA GLY A 357 53.74 -3.16 -8.51
C GLY A 357 53.32 -3.53 -9.92
N SER A 358 54.17 -3.24 -10.90
CA SER A 358 53.99 -3.37 -12.35
C SER A 358 53.75 -4.79 -12.90
N ASN A 359 53.29 -5.72 -12.07
CA ASN A 359 52.79 -7.03 -12.45
C ASN A 359 51.35 -7.18 -11.94
N SER A 360 50.42 -6.45 -12.55
CA SER A 360 48.98 -6.49 -12.26
C SER A 360 48.33 -7.79 -12.75
N THR A 361 48.84 -8.95 -12.33
CA THR A 361 47.98 -10.13 -12.19
C THR A 361 47.20 -9.93 -10.90
N GLY A 362 46.05 -9.24 -11.01
CA GLY A 362 45.09 -9.10 -9.92
C GLY A 362 44.90 -10.45 -9.24
N TYR A 363 44.93 -10.48 -7.92
CA TYR A 363 44.71 -11.71 -7.17
C TYR A 363 43.28 -12.18 -7.40
N ASN A 364 43.14 -13.01 -8.43
CA ASN A 364 42.03 -13.90 -8.68
C ASN A 364 41.78 -14.68 -7.38
N LEU A 365 40.56 -14.70 -6.85
CA LEU A 365 40.18 -15.44 -5.63
C LEU A 365 40.76 -16.87 -5.64
N ARG A 366 40.89 -17.47 -6.82
CA ARG A 366 41.56 -18.77 -7.04
C ARG A 366 43.02 -18.82 -6.59
N LYS A 367 43.83 -17.78 -6.80
CA LYS A 367 45.25 -17.75 -6.39
C LYS A 367 45.39 -17.59 -4.87
N TYR A 368 44.43 -16.93 -4.22
CA TYR A 368 44.29 -16.89 -2.76
C TYR A 368 43.87 -18.25 -2.19
N PHE A 369 42.88 -18.92 -2.80
CA PHE A 369 42.50 -20.29 -2.40
C PHE A 369 43.62 -21.33 -2.59
N LEU A 370 44.51 -21.11 -3.56
CA LEU A 370 45.67 -21.98 -3.79
C LEU A 370 46.90 -21.58 -2.95
N ASP A 371 46.91 -20.42 -2.31
CA ASP A 371 47.99 -19.99 -1.42
C ASP A 371 47.70 -20.47 0.01
N THR A 372 48.48 -21.45 0.46
CA THR A 372 48.34 -22.10 1.78
C THR A 372 48.54 -21.16 2.98
N ALA A 373 49.08 -19.96 2.77
CA ALA A 373 49.29 -18.97 3.83
C ALA A 373 48.07 -18.04 3.97
N LYS A 374 46.98 -18.54 4.58
CA LYS A 374 45.75 -17.81 4.92
C LYS A 374 46.00 -16.61 5.84
N LYS A 375 46.60 -15.52 5.34
CA LYS A 375 46.73 -14.27 6.10
C LYS A 375 45.41 -13.50 6.01
N PRO A 376 44.91 -12.95 7.14
CA PRO A 376 43.79 -12.02 7.12
C PRO A 376 44.22 -10.78 6.34
N LEU A 377 43.51 -10.51 5.26
CA LEU A 377 43.75 -9.36 4.41
C LEU A 377 43.07 -8.12 5.01
N GLY A 378 43.79 -7.00 4.99
CA GLY A 378 43.22 -5.68 5.28
C GLY A 378 42.21 -5.33 4.21
N ILE A 379 41.15 -4.63 4.59
CA ILE A 379 40.08 -4.30 3.68
C ILE A 379 40.48 -3.07 2.85
N SER A 380 40.55 -3.20 1.52
CA SER A 380 40.78 -2.07 0.60
C SER A 380 39.72 -2.14 -0.49
N TYR A 381 38.71 -1.26 -0.37
CA TYR A 381 37.57 -1.20 -1.30
C TYR A 381 37.76 -0.06 -2.29
N HIS A 382 37.94 -0.39 -3.57
CA HIS A 382 37.73 0.53 -4.69
C HIS A 382 36.50 0.06 -5.45
N PHE A 383 35.32 0.54 -5.06
CA PHE A 383 34.15 0.44 -5.92
C PHE A 383 34.25 1.53 -6.98
N GLY A 384 34.24 1.14 -8.25
CA GLY A 384 33.98 2.08 -9.33
C GLY A 384 32.49 2.45 -9.47
N GLU A 385 31.60 1.76 -8.76
CA GLU A 385 30.15 1.81 -9.01
C GLU A 385 29.35 1.90 -7.69
N SER A 386 28.34 2.76 -7.64
CA SER A 386 27.59 3.15 -6.43
C SER A 386 26.61 2.09 -5.92
N ALA A 387 26.31 1.07 -6.73
CA ALA A 387 25.21 0.14 -6.46
C ALA A 387 25.39 -0.74 -5.21
N GLY A 388 26.63 -0.98 -4.77
CA GLY A 388 26.87 -1.77 -3.56
C GLY A 388 26.47 -1.08 -2.27
N TYR A 389 26.64 0.23 -2.18
CA TYR A 389 26.26 1.02 -1.00
C TYR A 389 24.75 1.03 -0.82
N GLU A 390 24.04 1.25 -1.93
CA GLU A 390 22.58 1.29 -1.96
C GLU A 390 21.99 -0.06 -1.51
N GLY A 391 22.56 -1.18 -1.97
CA GLY A 391 22.08 -2.52 -1.62
C GLY A 391 22.17 -2.82 -0.12
N LEU A 392 23.27 -2.44 0.54
CA LEU A 392 23.41 -2.63 1.98
C LEU A 392 22.55 -1.67 2.81
N ALA A 393 22.45 -0.41 2.39
CA ALA A 393 21.57 0.55 3.04
C ALA A 393 20.11 0.08 3.01
N MET A 394 19.67 -0.45 1.86
CA MET A 394 18.33 -1.01 1.72
C MET A 394 18.15 -2.35 2.44
N LEU A 395 19.15 -3.24 2.42
CA LEU A 395 19.07 -4.49 3.17
C LEU A 395 18.93 -4.23 4.67
N LEU A 396 19.71 -3.30 5.20
CA LEU A 396 19.62 -2.91 6.60
C LEU A 396 18.27 -2.31 6.94
N TYR A 397 17.73 -1.47 6.05
CA TYR A 397 16.38 -0.97 6.16
C TYR A 397 15.36 -2.12 6.26
N HIS A 398 15.36 -3.06 5.31
CA HIS A 398 14.43 -4.21 5.33
C HIS A 398 14.65 -5.09 6.58
N SER A 399 15.89 -5.28 7.01
CA SER A 399 16.19 -6.11 8.19
C SER A 399 15.55 -5.60 9.49
N LYS A 400 15.15 -4.33 9.55
CA LYS A 400 14.44 -3.75 10.71
C LYS A 400 12.95 -4.09 10.73
N TYR A 401 12.34 -4.32 9.57
CA TYR A 401 10.89 -4.47 9.42
C TYR A 401 10.45 -5.89 9.04
N HIS A 402 11.39 -6.82 8.90
CA HIS A 402 11.12 -8.20 8.52
C HIS A 402 11.74 -9.17 9.54
N ASP A 403 10.99 -10.22 9.92
CA ASP A 403 11.35 -11.21 10.96
C ASP A 403 12.56 -12.10 10.62
N GLY A 404 13.14 -11.92 9.42
CA GLY A 404 14.27 -12.70 8.93
C GLY A 404 15.64 -12.33 9.53
N PHE A 405 15.77 -11.21 10.25
CA PHE A 405 17.05 -10.72 10.78
C PHE A 405 17.02 -10.37 12.27
N THR A 406 17.92 -10.98 13.04
CA THR A 406 18.14 -10.70 14.46
C THR A 406 18.81 -9.34 14.69
N ASP A 407 18.71 -8.78 15.90
CA ASP A 407 19.37 -7.51 16.26
C ASP A 407 20.91 -7.56 16.09
N GLU A 408 21.53 -8.73 16.25
CA GLU A 408 22.97 -8.90 16.04
C GLU A 408 23.33 -8.90 14.56
N GLU A 409 22.52 -9.53 13.72
CA GLU A 409 22.68 -9.50 12.27
C GLU A 409 22.48 -8.08 11.73
N ARG A 410 21.48 -7.35 12.23
CA ARG A 410 21.26 -5.93 11.88
C ARG A 410 22.47 -5.07 12.22
N ARG A 411 23.02 -5.21 13.43
CA ARG A 411 24.26 -4.53 13.84
C ARG A 411 25.45 -4.90 12.94
N THR A 412 25.51 -6.14 12.46
CA THR A 412 26.54 -6.59 11.52
C THR A 412 26.41 -5.90 10.17
N ILE A 413 25.20 -5.80 9.62
CA ILE A 413 24.94 -5.09 8.35
C ILE A 413 25.23 -3.58 8.52
N GLU A 414 24.77 -2.95 9.60
CA GLU A 414 25.07 -1.53 9.91
C GLU A 414 26.57 -1.27 9.96
N ASN A 415 27.29 -2.16 10.63
CA ASN A 415 28.72 -2.03 10.78
C ASN A 415 29.47 -2.25 9.46
N LEU A 416 29.01 -3.17 8.61
CA LEU A 416 29.52 -3.37 7.25
C LEU A 416 29.25 -2.14 6.37
N LEU A 417 28.07 -1.55 6.46
CA LEU A 417 27.70 -0.34 5.73
C LEU A 417 28.56 0.86 6.16
N ASN A 418 28.75 1.09 7.46
CA ASN A 418 29.63 2.15 7.98
C ASN A 418 31.09 1.94 7.59
N TYR A 419 31.54 0.70 7.56
CA TYR A 419 32.88 0.37 7.08
C TYR A 419 33.04 0.73 5.59
N ILE A 420 32.06 0.33 4.78
CA ILE A 420 32.08 0.59 3.34
C ILE A 420 31.95 2.11 3.08
N SER A 421 31.12 2.83 3.84
CA SER A 421 30.95 4.27 3.68
C SER A 421 32.27 5.02 3.84
N GLN A 422 33.15 4.60 4.76
CA GLN A 422 34.51 5.18 4.98
C GLN A 422 35.41 5.21 3.73
N ASN A 423 35.05 4.48 2.68
CA ASN A 423 35.75 4.45 1.40
C ASN A 423 35.06 5.29 0.30
N LEU A 424 33.93 5.94 0.61
CA LEU A 424 33.29 6.90 -0.27
C LEU A 424 34.08 8.22 -0.24
N ASP A 425 34.54 8.60 -1.43
CA ASP A 425 35.15 9.89 -1.67
C ASP A 425 34.08 10.90 -2.14
N ASP A 426 33.85 11.95 -1.34
CA ASP A 426 32.97 13.07 -1.69
C ASP A 426 33.53 13.94 -2.83
N ALA A 427 34.80 13.72 -3.20
CA ALA A 427 35.38 14.33 -4.36
C ALA A 427 35.03 13.61 -5.68
N GLU A 428 34.55 12.37 -5.65
CA GLU A 428 34.28 11.56 -6.84
C GLU A 428 32.79 11.56 -7.20
N LEU A 429 32.44 12.20 -8.32
CA LEU A 429 31.04 12.34 -8.75
C LEU A 429 30.28 11.00 -8.90
N ARG A 430 30.98 9.91 -9.24
CA ARG A 430 30.39 8.56 -9.32
C ARG A 430 29.85 8.05 -7.98
N HIS A 431 30.33 8.59 -6.86
CA HIS A 431 29.83 8.26 -5.53
C HIS A 431 28.61 9.07 -5.12
N PHE A 432 28.15 10.02 -5.94
CA PHE A 432 27.10 10.94 -5.54
C PHE A 432 25.82 10.21 -5.13
N SER A 433 25.31 9.27 -5.93
CA SER A 433 24.13 8.46 -5.54
C SER A 433 24.36 7.66 -4.26
N GLY A 434 25.52 7.03 -4.09
CA GLY A 434 25.84 6.24 -2.88
C GLY A 434 25.87 7.09 -1.61
N ILE A 435 26.52 8.26 -1.67
CA ILE A 435 26.54 9.26 -0.59
C ILE A 435 25.13 9.82 -0.35
N ALA A 436 24.36 10.03 -1.42
CA ALA A 436 22.98 10.49 -1.36
C ALA A 436 22.07 9.52 -0.58
N TYR A 437 22.10 8.25 -0.98
CA TYR A 437 21.41 7.14 -0.32
C TYR A 437 21.85 6.95 1.13
N TYR A 438 23.16 7.01 1.41
CA TYR A 438 23.66 6.80 2.77
C TYR A 438 23.15 7.87 3.75
N LYS A 439 23.11 9.17 3.40
CA LYS A 439 22.49 10.15 4.31
C LYS A 439 20.98 9.99 4.38
N SER A 440 20.28 9.65 3.29
CA SER A 440 18.85 9.35 3.38
C SER A 440 18.60 8.18 4.35
N TYR A 441 19.51 7.21 4.39
CA TYR A 441 19.52 6.14 5.38
C TYR A 441 19.75 6.62 6.81
N LEU A 442 20.78 7.44 7.05
CA LEU A 442 21.01 8.00 8.38
C LEU A 442 19.81 8.83 8.85
N HIS A 443 19.25 9.64 7.96
CA HIS A 443 18.05 10.43 8.24
C HIS A 443 16.86 9.53 8.61
N ALA A 444 16.64 8.45 7.87
CA ALA A 444 15.62 7.47 8.18
C ALA A 444 15.82 6.79 9.53
N LEU A 445 17.05 6.38 9.87
CA LEU A 445 17.32 5.81 11.18
C LEU A 445 17.10 6.81 12.32
N ASP A 446 17.63 8.02 12.18
CA ASP A 446 17.64 9.01 13.25
C ASP A 446 16.23 9.56 13.55
N ASN A 447 15.30 9.43 12.60
CA ASN A 447 13.94 9.93 12.71
C ASN A 447 12.87 8.82 12.66
N ASP A 448 13.28 7.55 12.70
CA ASP A 448 12.40 6.39 12.49
C ASP A 448 11.58 6.46 11.18
N TYR A 449 12.07 7.20 10.18
CA TYR A 449 11.45 7.28 8.86
C TYR A 449 11.87 6.10 7.97
N ARG A 450 11.09 5.86 6.92
CA ARG A 450 11.39 4.85 5.92
C ARG A 450 12.04 5.50 4.69
N ILE A 451 13.19 4.98 4.26
CA ILE A 451 13.93 5.49 3.09
C ILE A 451 13.16 5.03 1.86
N LEU A 452 12.40 5.93 1.23
CA LEU A 452 11.69 5.69 -0.03
C LEU A 452 10.57 4.63 -0.03
N HIS A 453 10.16 4.13 1.14
CA HIS A 453 9.06 3.19 1.23
C HIS A 453 8.11 3.60 2.36
N LYS A 454 7.07 4.38 2.05
CA LYS A 454 5.76 3.90 2.49
C LYS A 454 5.71 2.48 1.94
N HIS A 455 5.70 1.45 2.78
CA HIS A 455 5.42 0.10 2.30
C HIS A 455 4.14 0.24 1.47
N TRP A 456 4.23 -0.03 0.17
CA TRP A 456 3.03 -0.26 -0.61
C TRP A 456 2.55 -1.65 -0.18
N SER A 457 1.97 -1.74 1.02
CA SER A 457 0.70 -2.45 1.10
C SER A 457 -0.14 -1.83 -0.01
N VAL A 458 -0.65 -2.68 -0.88
CA VAL A 458 -1.29 -2.33 -2.14
C VAL A 458 -2.30 -1.21 -1.86
N GLY A 459 -1.93 0.05 -2.13
CA GLY A 459 -2.49 1.27 -1.52
C GLY A 459 -2.96 1.12 -0.06
N THR A 460 -2.10 1.54 0.86
CA THR A 460 -2.36 1.56 2.31
C THR A 460 -3.78 2.02 2.62
N TYR A 461 -4.57 1.16 3.24
CA TYR A 461 -5.87 1.51 3.73
C TYR A 461 -5.69 2.50 4.88
N ASN A 462 -6.07 3.77 4.65
CA ASN A 462 -6.01 4.81 5.67
C ASN A 462 -7.23 4.67 6.60
N VAL A 463 -6.99 4.15 7.80
CA VAL A 463 -8.05 3.91 8.79
C VAL A 463 -8.72 5.20 9.27
N ASN A 464 -8.06 6.35 9.19
CA ASN A 464 -8.68 7.63 9.55
C ASN A 464 -9.83 8.02 8.60
N LEU A 465 -9.92 7.38 7.42
CA LEU A 465 -11.02 7.58 6.47
C LEU A 465 -12.29 6.78 6.81
N ILE A 466 -12.31 6.08 7.96
CA ILE A 466 -13.49 5.38 8.50
C ILE A 466 -13.83 5.75 9.95
N ASP A 467 -13.18 6.77 10.53
CA ASP A 467 -13.45 7.18 11.92
C ASP A 467 -14.94 7.44 12.16
N ASN A 468 -15.47 6.87 13.26
CA ASN A 468 -16.90 6.92 13.64
C ASN A 468 -17.89 6.42 12.56
N ARG A 469 -17.46 5.52 11.67
CA ARG A 469 -18.29 5.00 10.57
C ARG A 469 -18.11 3.49 10.40
N ILE A 470 -17.92 2.79 11.51
CA ILE A 470 -17.65 1.35 11.56
C ILE A 470 -18.77 0.69 12.35
N VAL A 471 -19.26 -0.42 11.85
CA VAL A 471 -20.34 -1.22 12.44
C VAL A 471 -19.99 -2.70 12.33
N THR A 472 -20.70 -3.52 13.10
CA THR A 472 -20.57 -4.97 13.15
C THR A 472 -21.92 -5.62 12.99
N GLY A 473 -21.96 -6.76 12.30
CA GLY A 473 -23.19 -7.51 12.09
C GLY A 473 -22.95 -8.73 11.20
N ASP A 474 -23.89 -9.67 11.15
CA ASP A 474 -23.86 -10.83 10.28
C ASP A 474 -24.26 -10.41 8.84
N PHE A 475 -23.37 -9.65 8.18
CA PHE A 475 -23.64 -9.14 6.84
C PHE A 475 -23.68 -10.25 5.78
N ASP A 476 -23.08 -11.42 6.04
CA ASP A 476 -22.99 -12.52 5.09
C ASP A 476 -23.89 -13.73 5.41
N ASN A 477 -24.65 -13.66 6.50
CA ASN A 477 -25.51 -14.73 7.01
C ASN A 477 -24.76 -16.07 7.11
N ASP A 478 -23.50 -16.04 7.56
CA ASP A 478 -22.81 -17.27 7.96
C ASP A 478 -23.38 -17.86 9.27
N GLY A 479 -24.26 -17.08 9.90
CA GLY A 479 -25.17 -17.43 10.97
C GLY A 479 -24.54 -17.40 12.35
N TYR A 480 -23.25 -17.01 12.48
CA TYR A 480 -22.53 -17.11 13.75
C TYR A 480 -21.31 -16.19 13.91
N ARG A 481 -20.98 -15.34 12.94
CA ARG A 481 -19.85 -14.42 13.05
C ARG A 481 -20.23 -13.04 12.61
N ASP A 482 -20.00 -12.08 13.50
CA ASP A 482 -20.16 -10.70 13.11
C ASP A 482 -19.01 -10.30 12.19
N ASP A 483 -19.39 -9.87 11.00
CA ASP A 483 -18.54 -9.19 10.05
C ASP A 483 -18.33 -7.75 10.49
N ILE A 484 -17.37 -7.08 9.87
CA ILE A 484 -17.11 -5.66 10.10
C ILE A 484 -17.36 -4.92 8.80
N ALA A 485 -18.10 -3.82 8.87
CA ALA A 485 -18.31 -2.93 7.74
C ALA A 485 -17.93 -1.50 8.12
N ALA A 486 -17.43 -0.73 7.14
CA ALA A 486 -17.15 0.68 7.35
C ALA A 486 -17.42 1.53 6.10
N ILE A 487 -17.99 2.72 6.32
CA ILE A 487 -18.15 3.72 5.25
C ILE A 487 -16.83 4.50 5.10
N TYR A 488 -16.11 4.17 4.03
CA TYR A 488 -14.80 4.73 3.68
C TYR A 488 -14.94 5.96 2.80
N ASP A 489 -14.29 7.07 3.18
CA ASP A 489 -14.17 8.26 2.35
C ASP A 489 -13.12 8.08 1.24
N LEU A 490 -13.56 8.02 -0.02
CA LEU A 490 -12.67 7.95 -1.19
C LEU A 490 -12.25 9.33 -1.71
N GLY A 491 -12.70 10.40 -1.05
CA GLY A 491 -12.53 11.79 -1.47
C GLY A 491 -13.53 12.22 -2.54
N PHE A 492 -13.58 13.53 -2.81
CA PHE A 492 -14.46 14.12 -3.83
C PHE A 492 -15.95 13.75 -3.68
N GLN A 493 -16.45 13.66 -2.44
CA GLN A 493 -17.83 13.22 -2.15
C GLN A 493 -18.14 11.87 -2.81
N THR A 494 -17.17 10.95 -2.71
CA THR A 494 -17.27 9.56 -3.16
C THR A 494 -17.00 8.68 -1.97
N SER A 495 -17.82 7.65 -1.78
CA SER A 495 -17.70 6.77 -0.61
C SER A 495 -17.86 5.31 -1.02
N SER A 496 -17.35 4.40 -0.19
CA SER A 496 -17.57 2.96 -0.33
C SER A 496 -17.88 2.33 1.01
N ILE A 497 -18.76 1.32 1.06
CA ILE A 497 -18.89 0.46 2.24
C ILE A 497 -17.95 -0.71 2.06
N GLN A 498 -16.89 -0.73 2.86
CA GLN A 498 -15.87 -1.76 2.84
C GLN A 498 -16.17 -2.79 3.91
N VAL A 499 -16.06 -4.08 3.54
CA VAL A 499 -16.46 -5.21 4.39
C VAL A 499 -15.28 -6.13 4.63
N TRP A 500 -15.27 -6.66 5.84
CA TRP A 500 -14.27 -7.54 6.40
C TRP A 500 -14.99 -8.74 6.98
N LYS A 501 -15.06 -9.80 6.18
CA LYS A 501 -15.79 -11.01 6.54
C LYS A 501 -15.05 -11.77 7.62
N SER A 502 -15.69 -12.12 8.72
CA SER A 502 -15.08 -12.86 9.82
C SER A 502 -14.98 -14.35 9.48
N GLU A 503 -13.75 -14.88 9.50
CA GLU A 503 -13.47 -16.30 9.27
C GLU A 503 -12.92 -16.96 10.55
N ASN A 504 -12.55 -18.25 10.51
CA ASN A 504 -12.27 -19.02 11.75
C ASN A 504 -11.14 -18.44 12.61
N SER A 505 -10.12 -17.88 11.97
CA SER A 505 -8.91 -17.40 12.66
C SER A 505 -8.36 -16.10 12.09
N HIS A 506 -9.07 -15.50 11.13
CA HIS A 506 -8.76 -14.23 10.50
C HIS A 506 -10.07 -13.64 9.96
N SER A 507 -10.01 -12.46 9.38
CA SER A 507 -11.12 -11.91 8.61
C SER A 507 -10.61 -11.56 7.21
N ARG A 508 -11.46 -11.67 6.19
CA ARG A 508 -11.11 -11.43 4.79
C ARG A 508 -11.63 -10.07 4.33
N PHE A 509 -10.73 -9.18 3.95
CA PHE A 509 -11.08 -7.91 3.32
C PHE A 509 -11.67 -8.16 1.93
N GLN A 510 -12.85 -7.61 1.65
CA GLN A 510 -13.55 -7.82 0.37
C GLN A 510 -13.11 -6.84 -0.74
N GLY A 511 -12.09 -6.02 -0.47
CA GLY A 511 -11.46 -5.12 -1.44
C GLY A 511 -11.87 -3.66 -1.31
N LYS A 512 -11.14 -2.78 -1.99
CA LYS A 512 -11.23 -1.30 -1.81
C LYS A 512 -12.51 -0.64 -2.29
N LEU A 513 -13.19 -1.27 -3.25
CA LEU A 513 -14.52 -0.82 -3.67
C LEU A 513 -15.60 -1.37 -2.74
N GLY A 514 -15.22 -2.28 -1.84
CA GLY A 514 -16.11 -2.88 -0.87
C GLY A 514 -17.32 -3.55 -1.51
N TRP A 515 -18.39 -3.62 -0.72
CA TRP A 515 -19.69 -4.17 -1.10
C TRP A 515 -20.62 -3.14 -1.72
N TRP A 516 -20.28 -1.85 -1.58
CA TRP A 516 -20.94 -0.75 -2.24
C TRP A 516 -19.96 0.39 -2.49
N THR A 517 -20.09 1.09 -3.62
CA THR A 517 -19.34 2.32 -3.94
C THR A 517 -20.27 3.32 -4.62
N SER A 518 -20.30 4.55 -4.14
CA SER A 518 -21.07 5.63 -4.76
C SER A 518 -20.41 6.10 -6.06
N GLY A 519 -21.20 6.73 -6.95
CA GLY A 519 -20.62 7.54 -8.01
C GLY A 519 -19.88 8.76 -7.43
N SER A 520 -19.04 9.38 -8.26
CA SER A 520 -18.30 10.58 -7.84
C SER A 520 -19.24 11.75 -7.66
N GLY A 521 -19.17 12.41 -6.49
CA GLY A 521 -20.07 13.52 -6.15
C GLY A 521 -21.41 13.09 -5.57
N GLU A 522 -21.66 11.79 -5.40
CA GLU A 522 -23.00 11.28 -5.04
C GLU A 522 -23.20 11.08 -3.53
N TYR A 523 -22.14 10.76 -2.79
CA TYR A 523 -22.25 10.44 -1.37
C TYR A 523 -20.98 10.82 -0.60
N ASP A 524 -21.12 11.70 0.38
CA ASP A 524 -20.02 12.19 1.21
C ASP A 524 -20.05 11.50 2.58
N ALA A 525 -19.10 10.59 2.80
CA ALA A 525 -19.00 9.85 4.05
C ALA A 525 -18.84 10.75 5.28
N ASN A 526 -18.35 11.99 5.14
CA ASN A 526 -18.20 12.90 6.29
C ASN A 526 -19.55 13.40 6.82
N LYS A 527 -20.63 13.24 6.04
CA LYS A 527 -21.98 13.65 6.43
C LYS A 527 -22.72 12.61 7.27
N VAL A 528 -22.08 11.48 7.58
CA VAL A 528 -22.62 10.43 8.46
C VAL A 528 -21.70 10.04 9.62
N THR A 529 -20.58 10.74 9.80
CA THR A 529 -19.63 10.50 10.90
C THR A 529 -20.36 10.53 12.26
N GLY A 530 -20.24 9.44 13.03
CA GLY A 530 -20.86 9.28 14.35
C GLY A 530 -22.33 8.90 14.32
N ARG A 531 -22.87 8.52 13.15
CA ARG A 531 -24.30 8.27 12.93
C ARG A 531 -24.53 7.08 11.98
N VAL A 532 -23.78 6.01 12.18
CA VAL A 532 -23.85 4.76 11.41
C VAL A 532 -24.11 3.61 12.37
N VAL A 533 -25.10 2.78 12.07
CA VAL A 533 -25.48 1.59 12.85
C VAL A 533 -25.80 0.41 11.93
N SER A 534 -25.81 -0.79 12.49
CA SER A 534 -26.25 -2.03 11.84
C SER A 534 -27.47 -2.61 12.54
N GLY A 535 -28.28 -3.37 11.82
CA GLY A 535 -29.48 -4.03 12.34
C GLY A 535 -30.30 -4.65 11.21
N ASP A 536 -31.31 -5.45 11.53
CA ASP A 536 -32.23 -6.05 10.55
C ASP A 536 -33.36 -5.07 10.23
N PHE A 537 -33.15 -4.18 9.25
CA PHE A 537 -34.12 -3.13 8.94
C PHE A 537 -35.22 -3.60 7.98
N ASP A 538 -34.97 -4.63 7.17
CA ASP A 538 -35.95 -5.19 6.24
C ASP A 538 -36.67 -6.46 6.73
N ASN A 539 -36.30 -6.96 7.91
CA ASN A 539 -36.84 -8.16 8.55
C ASN A 539 -36.67 -9.40 7.66
N ASP A 540 -35.52 -9.51 7.00
CA ASP A 540 -35.18 -10.75 6.33
C ASP A 540 -34.78 -11.84 7.33
N GLY A 541 -34.35 -11.47 8.54
CA GLY A 541 -33.94 -12.37 9.63
C GLY A 541 -32.65 -13.12 9.34
N TYR A 542 -31.87 -12.66 8.37
CA TYR A 542 -30.71 -13.36 7.82
C TYR A 542 -29.48 -12.48 7.74
N HIS A 543 -29.58 -11.27 7.19
CA HIS A 543 -28.43 -10.40 7.02
C HIS A 543 -28.65 -9.09 7.76
N ASP A 544 -27.65 -8.66 8.52
CA ASP A 544 -27.69 -7.31 9.04
C ASP A 544 -27.56 -6.29 7.91
N ASP A 545 -28.24 -5.17 8.06
CA ASP A 545 -28.19 -4.03 7.15
C ASP A 545 -27.36 -2.90 7.75
N ILE A 546 -27.21 -1.81 7.02
CA ILE A 546 -26.59 -0.58 7.53
C ILE A 546 -27.55 0.58 7.36
N ALA A 547 -27.71 1.37 8.43
CA ALA A 547 -28.42 2.65 8.40
C ALA A 547 -27.50 3.79 8.82
N ALA A 548 -27.67 4.95 8.18
CA ALA A 548 -26.91 6.15 8.52
C ALA A 548 -27.75 7.43 8.45
N MET A 549 -27.62 8.30 9.45
CA MET A 549 -28.26 9.62 9.43
C MET A 549 -27.38 10.65 8.70
N TYR A 550 -27.82 11.03 7.50
CA TYR A 550 -27.10 11.88 6.55
C TYR A 550 -27.49 13.36 6.64
N GLU A 551 -26.49 14.24 6.68
CA GLU A 551 -26.66 15.70 6.65
C GLU A 551 -26.87 16.22 5.21
N LEU A 552 -28.06 16.72 4.89
CA LEU A 552 -28.32 17.34 3.58
C LEU A 552 -27.91 18.82 3.55
N GLY A 553 -27.90 19.46 4.72
CA GLY A 553 -27.56 20.86 4.92
C GLY A 553 -28.10 21.36 6.26
N PRO A 554 -28.06 22.68 6.54
CA PRO A 554 -28.49 23.22 7.82
C PRO A 554 -29.93 22.88 8.19
N GLY A 555 -30.10 21.90 9.08
CA GLY A 555 -31.40 21.43 9.57
C GLY A 555 -32.14 20.47 8.64
N ASP A 556 -31.51 20.01 7.56
CA ASP A 556 -32.10 19.01 6.65
C ASP A 556 -31.38 17.68 6.84
N THR A 557 -32.14 16.64 7.14
CA THR A 557 -31.62 15.28 7.39
C THR A 557 -32.40 14.22 6.66
N LYS A 558 -31.73 13.10 6.42
CA LYS A 558 -32.35 11.85 6.00
C LYS A 558 -31.68 10.66 6.68
N ILE A 559 -32.35 9.52 6.65
CA ILE A 559 -31.79 8.23 7.05
C ILE A 559 -31.65 7.40 5.79
N ASP A 560 -30.41 7.11 5.43
CA ASP A 560 -30.04 6.26 4.32
C ASP A 560 -29.86 4.82 4.80
N VAL A 561 -30.26 3.85 3.98
CA VAL A 561 -30.18 2.42 4.29
C VAL A 561 -29.50 1.67 3.14
N TRP A 562 -28.66 0.71 3.50
CA TRP A 562 -28.04 -0.26 2.60
C TRP A 562 -28.44 -1.65 3.04
N LEU A 563 -29.21 -2.33 2.20
CA LEU A 563 -29.65 -3.69 2.48
C LEU A 563 -28.55 -4.69 2.12
N SER A 564 -28.20 -5.60 3.01
CA SER A 564 -27.26 -6.67 2.67
C SER A 564 -27.97 -7.78 1.89
N ASN A 565 -27.21 -8.50 1.07
CA ASN A 565 -27.68 -9.73 0.41
C ASN A 565 -26.70 -10.89 0.56
N GLY A 566 -25.71 -10.73 1.45
CA GLY A 566 -24.69 -11.71 1.75
C GLY A 566 -23.35 -11.54 1.02
N ASP A 567 -23.33 -10.74 -0.04
CA ASP A 567 -22.10 -10.46 -0.82
C ASP A 567 -21.95 -9.01 -1.31
N SER A 568 -22.97 -8.19 -1.13
CA SER A 568 -23.00 -6.78 -1.52
C SER A 568 -24.05 -5.99 -0.73
N PHE A 569 -24.01 -4.67 -0.85
CA PHE A 569 -24.97 -3.76 -0.22
C PHE A 569 -25.81 -3.03 -1.28
N GLU A 570 -27.14 -3.11 -1.20
CA GLU A 570 -28.08 -2.38 -2.04
C GLU A 570 -28.50 -1.06 -1.39
N TYR A 571 -27.96 0.05 -1.90
CA TYR A 571 -28.35 1.39 -1.45
C TYR A 571 -29.79 1.73 -1.86
N GLN A 572 -30.63 2.04 -0.88
CA GLN A 572 -32.06 2.26 -1.04
C GLN A 572 -32.44 3.63 -1.65
N GLY A 573 -31.44 4.41 -2.09
CA GLY A 573 -31.62 5.56 -2.96
C GLY A 573 -31.62 6.92 -2.26
N MET A 574 -31.58 7.99 -3.07
CA MET A 574 -31.27 9.35 -2.60
C MET A 574 -32.30 9.96 -1.63
N ASN A 575 -33.53 9.44 -1.59
CA ASN A 575 -34.58 9.96 -0.72
C ASN A 575 -34.45 9.47 0.74
N GLY A 576 -33.65 8.42 0.97
CA GLY A 576 -33.60 7.71 2.24
C GLY A 576 -34.93 7.01 2.58
N TRP A 577 -34.92 6.24 3.67
CA TRP A 577 -36.11 5.62 4.27
C TRP A 577 -36.89 6.61 5.14
N TRP A 578 -36.24 7.71 5.51
CA TRP A 578 -36.87 8.86 6.16
C TRP A 578 -36.13 10.12 5.75
N SER A 579 -36.84 11.24 5.62
CA SER A 579 -36.23 12.55 5.43
C SER A 579 -37.10 13.67 6.00
N ASN A 580 -36.45 14.76 6.39
CA ASN A 580 -37.14 15.95 6.83
C ASN A 580 -36.34 17.19 6.49
N SER A 581 -37.00 18.14 5.84
CA SER A 581 -36.47 19.49 5.62
C SER A 581 -36.92 20.38 6.78
N SER A 582 -36.01 20.98 7.54
CA SER A 582 -36.24 21.82 8.76
C SER A 582 -36.19 21.11 10.12
N TYR A 583 -35.72 19.86 10.21
CA TYR A 583 -35.71 19.12 11.46
C TYR A 583 -34.40 18.31 11.60
N TYR A 584 -33.76 18.42 12.77
CA TYR A 584 -32.49 17.80 13.17
C TYR A 584 -31.26 18.37 12.46
N ALA A 585 -30.55 19.32 13.09
CA ALA A 585 -29.13 19.44 12.79
C ALA A 585 -28.44 18.14 13.26
N THR A 586 -27.79 17.43 12.34
CA THR A 586 -27.04 16.19 12.59
C THR A 586 -26.07 16.34 13.75
N SER A 587 -25.39 17.49 13.84
CA SER A 587 -24.47 17.83 14.94
C SER A 587 -25.07 17.74 16.35
N LEU A 588 -26.39 17.72 16.49
CA LEU A 588 -27.07 17.58 17.78
C LEU A 588 -27.28 16.11 18.19
N VAL A 589 -26.93 15.15 17.34
CA VAL A 589 -27.00 13.69 17.60
C VAL A 589 -25.68 12.95 17.33
N ASP A 590 -24.56 13.65 17.10
CA ASP A 590 -23.24 13.02 16.87
C ASP A 590 -22.90 12.04 17.99
N GLY A 591 -22.70 10.76 17.62
CA GLY A 591 -22.43 9.64 18.53
C GLY A 591 -23.59 9.19 19.41
N ARG A 592 -24.81 9.62 19.08
CA ARG A 592 -26.03 9.30 19.83
C ARG A 592 -27.10 8.78 18.89
N PHE A 593 -26.74 7.76 18.12
CA PHE A 593 -27.53 7.11 17.08
C PHE A 593 -27.31 5.61 17.19
N GLU A 594 -28.33 4.85 17.59
CA GLU A 594 -28.23 3.41 17.89
C GLU A 594 -29.46 2.67 17.32
N SER A 595 -29.30 1.38 17.02
CA SER A 595 -30.36 0.47 16.55
C SER A 595 -30.80 -0.51 17.64
N GLY A 596 -32.00 -1.07 17.50
CA GLY A 596 -32.54 -2.11 18.36
C GLY A 596 -34.07 -2.24 18.25
N ASP A 597 -34.65 -3.28 18.81
CA ASP A 597 -36.11 -3.49 18.87
C ASP A 597 -36.72 -2.71 20.06
N PHE A 598 -36.87 -1.39 19.89
CA PHE A 598 -37.38 -0.53 20.96
C PHE A 598 -38.90 -0.66 21.14
N ASP A 599 -39.65 -0.98 20.09
CA ASP A 599 -41.11 -1.09 20.14
C ASP A 599 -41.66 -2.52 20.34
N ASN A 600 -40.77 -3.53 20.38
CA ASN A 600 -41.06 -4.95 20.55
C ASN A 600 -42.03 -5.47 19.49
N ASP A 601 -41.80 -5.07 18.24
CA ASP A 601 -42.51 -5.68 17.13
C ASP A 601 -41.89 -7.02 16.72
N GLY A 602 -40.62 -7.26 17.08
CA GLY A 602 -39.87 -8.49 16.81
C GLY A 602 -39.63 -8.73 15.32
N TYR A 603 -39.71 -7.68 14.51
CA TYR A 603 -39.60 -7.74 13.06
C TYR A 603 -38.50 -6.81 12.55
N HIS A 604 -38.65 -5.50 12.74
CA HIS A 604 -37.75 -4.52 12.16
C HIS A 604 -36.99 -3.79 13.25
N ASP A 605 -35.68 -3.73 13.14
CA ASP A 605 -34.91 -2.88 14.05
C ASP A 605 -35.32 -1.42 13.90
N ASP A 606 -35.53 -0.77 15.04
CA ASP A 606 -35.80 0.64 15.15
C ASP A 606 -34.49 1.42 15.24
N LEU A 607 -34.58 2.76 15.16
CA LEU A 607 -33.45 3.65 15.41
C LEU A 607 -33.77 4.62 16.54
N ALA A 608 -32.90 4.70 17.54
CA ALA A 608 -33.00 5.65 18.63
C ALA A 608 -31.93 6.74 18.52
N VAL A 609 -32.33 8.00 18.75
CA VAL A 609 -31.41 9.14 18.75
C VAL A 609 -31.59 9.99 19.98
N MET A 610 -30.49 10.34 20.66
CA MET A 610 -30.52 11.31 21.75
C MET A 610 -30.17 12.71 21.25
N TYR A 611 -31.21 13.53 21.11
CA TYR A 611 -31.13 14.89 20.61
C TYR A 611 -30.91 15.92 21.71
N ASP A 612 -29.95 16.82 21.49
CA ASP A 612 -29.74 18.00 22.34
C ASP A 612 -30.43 19.23 21.76
N TYR A 613 -31.51 19.69 22.39
CA TYR A 613 -32.20 20.94 22.06
C TYR A 613 -31.50 22.17 22.66
N GLY A 614 -30.38 21.99 23.35
CA GLY A 614 -29.63 23.04 24.02
C GLY A 614 -30.22 23.43 25.38
N GLN A 615 -29.44 24.17 26.17
CA GLN A 615 -29.81 24.63 27.52
C GLN A 615 -30.21 23.48 28.47
N GLY A 616 -29.63 22.28 28.26
CA GLY A 616 -29.94 21.09 29.03
C GLY A 616 -31.27 20.44 28.66
N ASN A 617 -31.87 20.79 27.51
CA ASN A 617 -33.06 20.08 27.03
C ASN A 617 -32.62 18.91 26.15
N ALA A 618 -32.71 17.68 26.64
CA ALA A 618 -32.46 16.48 25.85
C ALA A 618 -33.75 15.70 25.60
N ARG A 619 -33.83 15.02 24.45
CA ARG A 619 -34.89 14.05 24.15
C ARG A 619 -34.33 12.82 23.47
N ILE A 620 -34.97 11.68 23.68
CA ILE A 620 -34.74 10.48 22.88
C ILE A 620 -35.91 10.35 21.91
N HIS A 621 -35.60 10.27 20.62
CA HIS A 621 -36.58 10.00 19.56
C HIS A 621 -36.34 8.62 18.99
N VAL A 622 -37.42 7.91 18.70
CA VAL A 622 -37.38 6.62 18.02
C VAL A 622 -37.95 6.75 16.62
N PHE A 623 -37.27 6.17 15.65
CA PHE A 623 -37.69 6.03 14.27
C PHE A 623 -38.04 4.57 14.05
N LYS A 624 -39.33 4.29 14.02
CA LYS A 624 -39.79 2.91 14.04
C LYS A 624 -39.63 2.26 12.67
N GLY A 625 -39.05 1.07 12.65
CA GLY A 625 -38.76 0.28 11.45
C GLY A 625 -40.03 -0.21 10.77
N TYR A 626 -40.01 -0.19 9.44
CA TYR A 626 -40.97 -0.89 8.59
C TYR A 626 -40.21 -1.31 7.34
N GLN A 627 -40.74 -2.31 6.63
CA GLN A 627 -40.17 -2.93 5.42
C GLN A 627 -39.33 -2.04 4.49
N ASN A 628 -39.68 -0.76 4.27
CA ASN A 628 -38.87 0.13 3.44
C ASN A 628 -38.94 1.62 3.83
N TYR A 629 -39.27 1.93 5.08
CA TYR A 629 -39.29 3.30 5.58
C TYR A 629 -39.23 3.34 7.11
N PHE A 630 -38.77 4.46 7.65
CA PHE A 630 -38.88 4.71 9.08
C PHE A 630 -39.99 5.71 9.40
N VAL A 631 -40.71 5.49 10.51
CA VAL A 631 -41.66 6.46 11.06
C VAL A 631 -41.13 7.02 12.36
N LYS A 632 -40.74 8.29 12.30
CA LYS A 632 -40.40 9.04 13.50
C LYS A 632 -41.58 9.13 14.47
N ASP A 633 -41.27 8.99 15.75
CA ASP A 633 -42.15 9.27 16.86
C ASP A 633 -42.70 10.72 16.89
N ASN A 634 -43.53 10.99 17.90
CA ASN A 634 -44.08 12.32 18.10
C ASN A 634 -43.00 13.34 18.53
N ASN A 635 -43.32 14.63 18.41
CA ASN A 635 -42.35 15.71 18.70
C ASN A 635 -41.82 15.72 20.15
N ASN A 636 -42.47 15.06 21.10
CA ASN A 636 -42.04 15.06 22.51
C ASN A 636 -40.92 14.04 22.80
N GLY A 637 -40.60 13.15 21.87
CA GLY A 637 -39.69 12.05 22.16
C GLY A 637 -40.37 10.93 22.94
N TRP A 638 -39.74 9.78 22.96
CA TRP A 638 -40.03 8.68 23.89
C TRP A 638 -39.50 8.98 25.29
N TRP A 639 -38.54 9.89 25.40
CA TRP A 639 -38.08 10.45 26.66
C TRP A 639 -37.68 11.91 26.49
N SER A 640 -37.82 12.71 27.55
CA SER A 640 -37.35 14.10 27.57
C SER A 640 -36.98 14.58 28.97
N ASN A 641 -36.01 15.51 29.03
CA ASN A 641 -35.62 16.18 30.27
C ASN A 641 -35.06 17.58 29.98
N SER A 642 -35.41 18.57 30.81
CA SER A 642 -34.99 19.97 30.67
C SER A 642 -33.75 20.34 31.51
N SER A 643 -33.02 19.36 32.03
CA SER A 643 -31.78 19.55 32.81
C SER A 643 -30.77 18.42 32.56
N TYR A 644 -30.69 17.96 31.31
CA TYR A 644 -29.82 16.89 30.84
C TYR A 644 -29.06 17.35 29.58
N TYR A 645 -27.73 17.38 29.64
CA TYR A 645 -26.89 17.94 28.58
C TYR A 645 -26.27 16.81 27.75
N ALA A 646 -26.96 16.41 26.68
CA ALA A 646 -26.55 15.26 25.88
C ALA A 646 -25.20 15.50 25.18
N THR A 647 -25.03 16.63 24.46
CA THR A 647 -23.82 16.85 23.65
C THR A 647 -22.55 16.88 24.51
N SER A 648 -22.57 17.58 25.64
CA SER A 648 -21.35 17.80 26.43
C SER A 648 -21.07 16.73 27.47
N LEU A 649 -22.09 16.02 27.97
CA LEU A 649 -21.95 15.10 29.10
C LEU A 649 -22.18 13.64 28.73
N VAL A 650 -22.91 13.34 27.66
CA VAL A 650 -22.99 11.98 27.07
C VAL A 650 -21.94 11.84 25.97
N ASP A 651 -21.85 12.82 25.07
CA ASP A 651 -20.98 12.77 23.88
C ASP A 651 -21.28 11.52 23.03
N ASN A 652 -20.29 10.69 22.65
CA ASN A 652 -20.50 9.46 21.87
C ASN A 652 -20.65 8.19 22.75
N ARG A 653 -21.09 8.35 24.02
CA ARG A 653 -21.28 7.25 24.98
C ARG A 653 -22.76 6.93 25.18
N PHE A 654 -23.45 6.62 24.09
CA PHE A 654 -24.86 6.21 24.02
C PHE A 654 -24.92 4.88 23.25
N LYS A 655 -25.51 3.84 23.85
CA LYS A 655 -25.55 2.48 23.28
C LYS A 655 -26.88 1.78 23.56
N SER A 656 -27.28 0.83 22.72
CA SER A 656 -28.42 -0.06 22.93
C SER A 656 -28.01 -1.43 23.48
N GLY A 657 -28.99 -2.18 23.97
CA GLY A 657 -28.87 -3.55 24.48
C GLY A 657 -29.99 -3.90 25.46
N ASP A 658 -30.12 -5.16 25.85
CA ASP A 658 -31.06 -5.63 26.88
C ASP A 658 -30.40 -5.56 28.26
N PHE A 659 -30.45 -4.41 28.92
CA PHE A 659 -29.79 -4.21 30.21
C PHE A 659 -30.65 -4.68 31.39
N ASP A 660 -31.97 -4.64 31.27
CA ASP A 660 -32.90 -5.05 32.31
C ASP A 660 -33.41 -6.49 32.21
N ASN A 661 -32.98 -7.23 31.17
CA ASN A 661 -33.26 -8.65 30.91
C ASN A 661 -34.76 -8.90 30.82
N ASP A 662 -35.50 -7.99 30.20
CA ASP A 662 -36.91 -8.23 29.92
C ASP A 662 -37.09 -9.11 28.67
N GLY A 663 -36.12 -9.13 27.76
CA GLY A 663 -36.12 -9.91 26.51
C GLY A 663 -37.21 -9.47 25.52
N TYR A 664 -37.73 -8.26 25.69
CA TYR A 664 -38.83 -7.70 24.91
C TYR A 664 -38.45 -6.38 24.25
N HIS A 665 -37.91 -5.43 25.01
CA HIS A 665 -37.59 -4.11 24.52
C HIS A 665 -36.11 -3.87 24.70
N ASP A 666 -35.43 -3.46 23.63
CA ASP A 666 -34.08 -2.95 23.82
C ASP A 666 -34.10 -1.67 24.67
N ASP A 667 -33.10 -1.59 25.54
CA ASP A 667 -32.86 -0.44 26.39
C ASP A 667 -31.82 0.48 25.76
N LEU A 668 -31.63 1.65 26.38
CA LEU A 668 -30.52 2.54 26.05
C LEU A 668 -29.69 2.83 27.30
N THR A 669 -28.37 2.83 27.14
CA THR A 669 -27.42 3.20 28.18
C THR A 669 -26.63 4.44 27.80
N VAL A 670 -26.28 5.24 28.80
CA VAL A 670 -25.30 6.32 28.65
C VAL A 670 -24.31 6.36 29.79
N MET A 671 -23.05 6.61 29.46
CA MET A 671 -22.05 6.97 30.46
C MET A 671 -21.90 8.50 30.53
N TYR A 672 -22.52 9.08 31.56
CA TYR A 672 -22.71 10.51 31.73
C TYR A 672 -21.66 11.15 32.64
N ASP A 673 -21.04 12.23 32.17
CA ASP A 673 -20.10 13.03 32.94
C ASP A 673 -20.84 14.03 33.86
N TYR A 674 -20.57 13.95 35.16
CA TYR A 674 -21.04 14.92 36.16
C TYR A 674 -19.96 15.94 36.53
N GLY A 675 -18.81 15.90 35.87
CA GLY A 675 -17.66 16.75 36.09
C GLY A 675 -16.83 16.35 37.29
N SER A 676 -15.58 16.82 37.33
CA SER A 676 -14.61 16.54 38.41
C SER A 676 -14.37 15.05 38.65
N GLY A 677 -14.37 14.24 37.57
CA GLY A 677 -14.19 12.79 37.62
C GLY A 677 -15.38 12.02 38.22
N ASN A 678 -16.54 12.67 38.35
CA ASN A 678 -17.79 12.01 38.69
C ASN A 678 -18.44 11.50 37.42
N THR A 679 -18.68 10.19 37.36
CA THR A 679 -19.31 9.57 36.19
C THR A 679 -20.43 8.65 36.67
N ARG A 680 -21.54 8.63 35.94
CA ARG A 680 -22.64 7.69 36.20
C ARG A 680 -23.04 6.99 34.92
N VAL A 681 -23.53 5.76 35.05
CA VAL A 681 -24.22 5.09 33.95
C VAL A 681 -25.72 5.19 34.19
N HIS A 682 -26.46 5.70 33.22
CA HIS A 682 -27.93 5.73 33.26
C HIS A 682 -28.50 4.76 32.24
N ILE A 683 -29.55 4.04 32.63
CA ILE A 683 -30.37 3.23 31.72
C ILE A 683 -31.69 3.94 31.45
N PHE A 684 -32.13 3.91 30.21
CA PHE A 684 -33.44 4.32 29.75
C PHE A 684 -34.16 3.06 29.29
N LYS A 685 -35.02 2.54 30.16
CA LYS A 685 -35.64 1.24 29.94
C LYS A 685 -36.70 1.32 28.87
N GLY A 686 -36.57 0.45 27.87
CA GLY A 686 -37.50 0.30 26.78
C GLY A 686 -38.86 -0.12 27.31
N LEU A 687 -39.90 0.56 26.83
CA LEU A 687 -41.28 0.14 27.01
C LEU A 687 -41.99 0.47 25.71
N GLN A 688 -43.05 -0.26 25.40
CA GLN A 688 -43.82 -0.20 24.15
C GLN A 688 -43.78 1.10 23.30
N ASN A 689 -43.90 2.29 23.91
CA ASN A 689 -43.80 3.56 23.17
C ASN A 689 -43.10 4.71 23.93
N TYR A 690 -42.28 4.40 24.93
CA TYR A 690 -41.57 5.42 25.71
C TYR A 690 -40.41 4.81 26.50
N PHE A 691 -39.41 5.62 26.87
CA PHE A 691 -38.37 5.17 27.78
C PHE A 691 -38.57 5.70 29.20
N VAL A 692 -38.22 4.88 30.20
CA VAL A 692 -38.14 5.29 31.59
C VAL A 692 -36.69 5.31 32.04
N LYS A 693 -36.20 6.50 32.42
CA LYS A 693 -34.87 6.61 33.05
C LYS A 693 -34.88 5.94 34.42
N ASP A 694 -34.19 4.81 34.55
CA ASP A 694 -34.20 4.02 35.76
C ASP A 694 -33.19 4.52 36.81
N ASN A 695 -33.50 4.31 38.10
CA ASN A 695 -32.73 4.81 39.26
C ASN A 695 -32.50 6.34 39.31
N GLY A 696 -33.25 7.12 38.51
CA GLY A 696 -33.32 8.57 38.61
C GLY A 696 -31.97 9.28 38.47
N ASN A 697 -31.53 9.94 39.55
CA ASN A 697 -30.23 10.61 39.55
C ASN A 697 -29.07 9.65 39.82
N ASP A 698 -29.29 8.56 40.57
CA ASP A 698 -28.21 7.74 41.12
C ASP A 698 -27.57 6.81 40.07
N GLY A 699 -28.30 6.50 39.00
CA GLY A 699 -27.83 5.67 37.90
C GLY A 699 -27.66 4.19 38.30
N TRP A 700 -27.36 3.35 37.33
CA TRP A 700 -27.04 1.93 37.55
C TRP A 700 -25.60 1.72 38.01
N TRP A 701 -24.73 2.72 37.78
CA TRP A 701 -23.38 2.75 38.33
C TRP A 701 -22.93 4.18 38.60
N VAL A 702 -22.06 4.36 39.61
CA VAL A 702 -21.52 5.66 40.02
C VAL A 702 -20.03 5.56 40.39
N SER A 703 -19.25 6.53 39.91
CA SER A 703 -17.90 6.86 40.39
C SER A 703 -17.90 8.29 40.92
N SER A 704 -17.33 8.49 42.12
CA SER A 704 -17.40 9.76 42.86
C SER A 704 -16.12 10.62 42.80
N SER A 705 -15.08 10.22 42.05
CA SER A 705 -13.86 11.03 41.81
C SER A 705 -12.72 10.34 41.04
N PHE A 706 -12.85 9.09 40.57
CA PHE A 706 -11.69 8.30 40.12
C PHE A 706 -11.83 7.64 38.75
N TYR A 707 -12.86 8.01 37.98
CA TYR A 707 -13.13 7.45 36.67
C TYR A 707 -13.69 8.56 35.80
N SER A 708 -12.82 9.28 35.07
CA SER A 708 -13.25 10.40 34.21
C SER A 708 -13.59 9.87 32.83
N THR A 709 -14.64 10.43 32.24
CA THR A 709 -15.03 10.17 30.86
C THR A 709 -14.02 10.67 29.84
N ASP A 710 -13.19 11.65 30.20
CA ASP A 710 -12.11 12.19 29.35
C ASP A 710 -11.10 11.11 28.92
N PHE A 711 -10.99 10.03 29.70
CA PHE A 711 -10.07 8.92 29.44
C PHE A 711 -10.70 7.76 28.65
N ILE A 712 -11.99 7.88 28.36
CA ILE A 712 -12.76 6.89 27.59
C ILE A 712 -12.92 7.38 26.16
N ASP A 713 -13.23 8.66 25.99
CA ASP A 713 -13.61 9.23 24.70
C ASP A 713 -14.75 8.39 24.07
N ASN A 714 -14.56 7.87 22.86
CA ASN A 714 -15.56 7.09 22.10
C ASN A 714 -15.37 5.58 22.20
N ARG A 715 -14.61 5.13 23.21
CA ARG A 715 -14.24 3.73 23.40
C ARG A 715 -15.18 3.01 24.38
N PHE A 716 -16.48 3.10 24.08
CA PHE A 716 -17.60 2.59 24.88
C PHE A 716 -18.52 1.71 24.02
N VAL A 717 -18.66 0.44 24.38
CA VAL A 717 -19.44 -0.58 23.64
C VAL A 717 -20.27 -1.45 24.58
N THR A 718 -21.26 -2.16 24.05
CA THR A 718 -22.21 -3.00 24.81
C THR A 718 -22.32 -4.41 24.22
N GLY A 719 -22.67 -5.38 25.04
CA GLY A 719 -22.94 -6.77 24.61
C GLY A 719 -22.71 -7.78 25.74
N ASP A 720 -23.08 -9.03 25.53
CA ASP A 720 -22.95 -10.12 26.52
C ASP A 720 -21.49 -10.61 26.66
N PHE A 721 -20.62 -9.81 27.30
CA PHE A 721 -19.21 -10.15 27.48
C PHE A 721 -19.05 -11.32 28.46
N ASP A 722 -19.83 -11.39 29.53
CA ASP A 722 -19.70 -12.43 30.55
C ASP A 722 -20.41 -13.76 30.21
N LYS A 723 -21.18 -13.75 29.13
CA LYS A 723 -21.95 -14.86 28.60
C LYS A 723 -22.90 -15.44 29.65
N ASP A 724 -23.59 -14.57 30.36
CA ASP A 724 -24.69 -14.97 31.23
C ASP A 724 -25.99 -15.16 30.43
N GLY A 725 -26.11 -14.50 29.26
CA GLY A 725 -27.26 -14.57 28.37
C GLY A 725 -28.52 -13.93 28.96
N PHE A 726 -28.35 -13.02 29.92
CA PHE A 726 -29.43 -12.34 30.62
C PHE A 726 -29.30 -10.83 30.45
N HIS A 727 -28.17 -10.24 30.83
CA HIS A 727 -27.99 -8.79 30.78
C HIS A 727 -26.85 -8.45 29.84
N ASP A 728 -27.05 -7.46 28.98
CA ASP A 728 -25.92 -6.87 28.27
C ASP A 728 -24.97 -6.15 29.24
N ASP A 729 -23.68 -6.28 28.96
CA ASP A 729 -22.61 -5.68 29.72
C ASP A 729 -22.09 -4.41 29.03
N LEU A 730 -21.27 -3.61 29.73
CA LEU A 730 -20.57 -2.47 29.13
C LEU A 730 -19.07 -2.74 29.06
N GLY A 731 -18.48 -2.55 27.88
CA GLY A 731 -17.05 -2.62 27.62
C GLY A 731 -16.47 -1.21 27.48
N VAL A 732 -15.45 -0.88 28.29
CA VAL A 732 -14.83 0.45 28.30
C VAL A 732 -13.32 0.35 28.20
N MET A 733 -12.75 0.82 27.09
CA MET A 733 -11.30 0.94 26.96
C MET A 733 -10.84 2.28 27.53
N TYR A 734 -10.28 2.24 28.74
CA TYR A 734 -9.91 3.40 29.54
C TYR A 734 -8.41 3.67 29.46
N ASP A 735 -8.04 4.93 29.22
CA ASP A 735 -6.66 5.40 29.20
C ASP A 735 -6.22 5.89 30.59
N TYR A 736 -5.25 5.22 31.20
CA TYR A 736 -4.62 5.69 32.45
C TYR A 736 -3.40 6.58 32.18
N GLU A 737 -3.27 7.11 30.97
CA GLU A 737 -2.15 7.90 30.47
C GLU A 737 -0.84 7.11 30.38
N LEU A 738 0.19 7.71 29.77
CA LEU A 738 1.54 7.13 29.67
C LEU A 738 1.56 5.72 29.05
N GLY A 739 0.63 5.43 28.14
CA GLY A 739 0.49 4.13 27.48
C GLY A 739 -0.10 3.02 28.36
N ASN A 740 -0.75 3.37 29.48
CA ASN A 740 -1.41 2.41 30.36
C ASN A 740 -2.90 2.30 30.02
N THR A 741 -3.25 1.49 29.03
CA THR A 741 -4.65 1.23 28.69
C THR A 741 -5.18 0.00 29.44
N LYS A 742 -6.44 0.06 29.86
CA LYS A 742 -7.19 -1.09 30.38
C LYS A 742 -8.53 -1.21 29.70
N ILE A 743 -9.08 -2.41 29.67
CA ILE A 743 -10.48 -2.62 29.31
C ILE A 743 -11.23 -3.04 30.58
N HIS A 744 -12.21 -2.24 30.96
CA HIS A 744 -13.12 -2.52 32.06
C HIS A 744 -14.43 -3.07 31.51
N VAL A 745 -14.94 -4.12 32.15
CA VAL A 745 -16.27 -4.65 31.89
C VAL A 745 -17.16 -4.35 33.09
N PHE A 746 -18.33 -3.79 32.82
CA PHE A 746 -19.36 -3.47 33.80
C PHE A 746 -20.49 -4.45 33.58
N LYS A 747 -20.57 -5.45 34.45
CA LYS A 747 -21.49 -6.56 34.24
C LYS A 747 -22.90 -6.16 34.58
N GLY A 748 -23.84 -6.43 33.69
CA GLY A 748 -25.25 -6.23 33.91
C GLY A 748 -25.75 -7.12 35.05
N GLN A 749 -26.60 -6.56 35.91
CA GLN A 749 -27.30 -7.26 36.99
C GLN A 749 -28.64 -6.59 37.21
N ASP A 750 -29.60 -7.29 37.84
CA ASP A 750 -30.91 -6.76 38.23
C ASP A 750 -30.85 -5.33 38.83
N GLY A 751 -31.05 -4.32 37.98
CA GLY A 751 -31.11 -2.90 38.36
C GLY A 751 -29.77 -2.20 38.62
N ALA A 752 -28.61 -2.79 38.28
CA ALA A 752 -27.30 -2.16 38.49
C ALA A 752 -26.20 -2.73 37.58
N PHE A 753 -25.12 -1.96 37.38
CA PHE A 753 -23.88 -2.49 36.83
C PHE A 753 -22.82 -2.69 37.91
N VAL A 754 -22.10 -3.81 37.82
CA VAL A 754 -20.94 -4.09 38.68
C VAL A 754 -19.66 -4.03 37.86
N LYS A 755 -18.81 -3.04 38.14
CA LYS A 755 -17.47 -2.94 37.55
C LYS A 755 -16.60 -4.12 38.00
N ASP A 756 -16.42 -5.10 37.15
CA ASP A 756 -15.73 -6.34 37.50
C ASP A 756 -14.19 -6.20 37.44
N ASN A 757 -13.51 -6.96 38.30
CA ASN A 757 -12.06 -6.88 38.54
C ASN A 757 -11.53 -5.48 38.96
N GLY A 758 -12.42 -4.56 39.36
CA GLY A 758 -12.09 -3.25 39.92
C GLY A 758 -11.10 -2.45 39.07
N ASN A 759 -10.00 -2.00 39.67
CA ASN A 759 -8.97 -1.22 38.98
C ASN A 759 -8.11 -2.02 38.02
N ASN A 760 -8.17 -3.36 38.05
CA ASN A 760 -7.39 -4.20 37.14
C ASN A 760 -8.11 -4.37 35.79
N GLY A 761 -9.44 -4.26 35.75
CA GLY A 761 -10.21 -4.52 34.52
C GLY A 761 -10.06 -5.97 34.05
N TRP A 762 -10.66 -6.27 32.90
CA TRP A 762 -10.59 -7.58 32.25
C TRP A 762 -9.36 -7.74 31.36
N TRP A 763 -8.75 -6.62 30.97
CA TRP A 763 -7.46 -6.60 30.28
C TRP A 763 -6.63 -5.39 30.72
N VAL A 764 -5.31 -5.57 30.78
CA VAL A 764 -4.32 -4.54 31.12
C VAL A 764 -3.18 -4.57 30.11
N ASN A 765 -2.87 -3.41 29.54
CA ASN A 765 -1.71 -3.26 28.69
C ASN A 765 -0.38 -3.35 29.47
N GLN A 766 0.62 -4.01 28.90
CA GLN A 766 1.97 -4.15 29.48
C GLN A 766 3.02 -3.30 28.74
N SER A 767 2.70 -2.03 28.45
CA SER A 767 3.65 -0.92 28.11
C SER A 767 3.79 -0.45 26.65
N TYR A 768 2.89 -0.79 25.71
CA TYR A 768 3.08 -0.44 24.28
C TYR A 768 1.77 -0.21 23.48
N TYR A 769 0.68 0.13 24.15
CA TYR A 769 -0.65 0.27 23.55
C TYR A 769 -1.17 1.65 23.93
N SER A 770 -1.30 2.51 22.93
CA SER A 770 -1.81 3.87 23.09
C SER A 770 -3.23 3.96 22.55
N THR A 771 -4.17 4.45 23.35
CA THR A 771 -5.55 4.67 22.92
C THR A 771 -5.70 5.78 21.90
N ASP A 772 -4.74 6.70 21.82
CA ASP A 772 -4.67 7.73 20.78
C ASP A 772 -4.63 7.11 19.37
N ASN A 773 -4.13 5.87 19.28
CA ASN A 773 -4.00 5.13 18.03
C ASN A 773 -5.26 4.31 17.71
N VAL A 774 -6.16 4.13 18.68
CA VAL A 774 -7.45 3.49 18.47
C VAL A 774 -8.44 4.50 17.92
N GLY A 775 -8.45 5.72 18.46
CA GLY A 775 -9.47 6.73 18.13
C GLY A 775 -10.88 6.17 18.36
N ASP A 776 -11.78 6.43 17.41
CA ASP A 776 -13.21 6.14 17.54
C ASP A 776 -13.61 4.87 16.78
N ARG A 777 -12.76 3.86 16.90
CA ARG A 777 -12.80 2.66 16.07
C ARG A 777 -12.91 1.40 16.91
N VAL A 778 -13.73 1.44 17.96
CA VAL A 778 -14.02 0.30 18.83
C VAL A 778 -15.36 -0.29 18.43
N ILE A 779 -15.40 -1.62 18.34
CA ILE A 779 -16.54 -2.41 17.87
C ILE A 779 -16.74 -3.62 18.78
N VAL A 780 -17.89 -4.26 18.67
CA VAL A 780 -18.28 -5.44 19.46
C VAL A 780 -18.93 -6.48 18.55
N GLY A 781 -18.66 -7.76 18.80
CA GLY A 781 -19.29 -8.86 18.06
C GLY A 781 -18.65 -10.22 18.36
N ASP A 782 -19.24 -11.33 17.94
CA ASP A 782 -18.62 -12.67 18.00
C ASP A 782 -17.75 -12.91 16.75
N PHE A 783 -16.56 -12.32 16.70
CA PHE A 783 -15.67 -12.42 15.54
C PHE A 783 -15.10 -13.81 15.28
N ASN A 784 -15.25 -14.75 16.22
CA ASN A 784 -14.50 -16.01 16.18
C ASN A 784 -15.36 -17.26 16.39
N LYS A 785 -16.68 -17.11 16.54
CA LYS A 785 -17.62 -18.21 16.80
C LYS A 785 -17.23 -18.97 18.06
N SER A 786 -16.74 -18.25 19.06
CA SER A 786 -16.44 -18.89 20.34
C SER A 786 -17.72 -19.37 21.01
N GLY A 787 -18.82 -18.66 20.76
CA GLY A 787 -19.98 -18.67 21.63
C GLY A 787 -19.53 -18.52 23.09
N SER A 788 -18.50 -17.74 23.41
CA SER A 788 -18.04 -17.52 24.80
C SER A 788 -18.40 -16.13 25.34
N GLY A 789 -19.24 -15.39 24.61
CA GLY A 789 -19.65 -14.01 24.86
C GLY A 789 -19.24 -13.13 23.68
N SER A 790 -19.69 -11.88 23.66
CA SER A 790 -19.24 -10.89 22.67
C SER A 790 -17.75 -10.59 22.85
N ASP A 791 -17.04 -10.35 21.75
CA ASP A 791 -15.65 -9.90 21.76
C ASP A 791 -15.58 -8.38 21.59
N ILE A 792 -14.47 -7.77 22.02
CA ILE A 792 -14.19 -6.36 21.74
C ILE A 792 -13.15 -6.29 20.63
N GLY A 793 -13.43 -5.52 19.58
CA GLY A 793 -12.53 -5.25 18.47
C GLY A 793 -12.16 -3.76 18.43
N CYS A 794 -10.99 -3.44 17.88
CA CYS A 794 -10.72 -2.07 17.44
C CYS A 794 -9.68 -1.97 16.34
N TYR A 795 -9.75 -0.93 15.52
CA TYR A 795 -8.68 -0.63 14.56
C TYR A 795 -7.61 0.27 15.16
N TYR A 796 -6.39 -0.25 15.23
CA TYR A 796 -5.22 0.42 15.77
C TYR A 796 -4.33 0.98 14.67
N ASP A 797 -4.07 2.29 14.68
CA ASP A 797 -3.16 2.98 13.77
C ASP A 797 -1.71 2.94 14.27
N TYR A 798 -0.79 2.34 13.49
CA TYR A 798 0.64 2.35 13.79
C TYR A 798 1.39 3.54 13.17
N HIS A 799 0.68 4.56 12.69
CA HIS A 799 1.16 5.83 12.14
C HIS A 799 2.09 5.73 10.91
N ASN A 800 2.15 4.55 10.30
CA ASN A 800 2.96 4.24 9.13
C ASN A 800 2.10 3.66 7.99
N ASP A 801 0.83 4.07 7.97
CA ASP A 801 -0.25 3.49 7.16
C ASP A 801 -0.40 1.97 7.27
N SER A 802 0.15 1.44 8.37
CA SER A 802 -0.15 0.13 8.89
C SER A 802 -1.20 0.35 9.96
N PHE A 803 -2.37 -0.21 9.75
CA PHE A 803 -3.39 -0.35 10.77
C PHE A 803 -3.63 -1.84 10.99
N ARG A 804 -4.12 -2.22 12.16
CA ARG A 804 -4.48 -3.61 12.45
C ARG A 804 -5.77 -3.63 13.25
N LEU A 805 -6.65 -4.58 12.95
CA LEU A 805 -7.73 -4.87 13.88
C LEU A 805 -7.20 -5.73 15.02
N HIS A 806 -7.37 -5.20 16.22
CA HIS A 806 -7.04 -5.82 17.47
C HIS A 806 -8.33 -6.38 18.08
N ILE A 807 -8.29 -7.65 18.46
CA ILE A 807 -9.44 -8.32 19.08
C ILE A 807 -9.05 -8.77 20.47
N TRP A 808 -9.97 -8.56 21.41
CA TRP A 808 -9.96 -9.09 22.75
C TRP A 808 -11.11 -10.08 22.89
N LYS A 809 -10.74 -11.35 22.96
CA LYS A 809 -11.71 -12.42 23.08
C LYS A 809 -12.27 -12.51 24.48
N SER A 810 -13.58 -12.64 24.62
CA SER A 810 -14.18 -12.77 25.94
C SER A 810 -14.19 -14.21 26.45
N PHE A 811 -13.84 -14.37 27.73
CA PHE A 811 -13.82 -15.65 28.46
C PHE A 811 -14.57 -15.56 29.79
N LYS A 812 -15.75 -14.95 29.80
CA LYS A 812 -16.67 -14.78 30.96
C LYS A 812 -16.18 -13.90 32.11
N THR A 813 -14.88 -13.87 32.39
CA THR A 813 -14.30 -13.12 33.52
C THR A 813 -13.03 -12.35 33.14
N MET A 814 -12.62 -12.44 31.87
CA MET A 814 -11.42 -11.79 31.36
C MET A 814 -11.47 -11.64 29.84
N LEU A 815 -10.64 -10.74 29.34
CA LEU A 815 -10.42 -10.52 27.91
C LEU A 815 -9.02 -11.00 27.53
N SER A 816 -8.94 -11.89 26.53
CA SER A 816 -7.66 -12.33 25.96
C SER A 816 -7.35 -11.54 24.71
N PHE A 817 -6.36 -10.65 24.81
CA PHE A 817 -5.81 -9.96 23.65
C PHE A 817 -5.14 -10.96 22.69
N GLN A 818 -5.49 -10.90 21.39
CA GLN A 818 -4.98 -11.83 20.39
C GLN A 818 -3.55 -11.51 19.89
N GLY A 819 -2.93 -10.45 20.41
CA GLY A 819 -1.53 -10.10 20.17
C GLY A 819 -1.33 -8.91 19.22
N LEU A 820 -0.11 -8.35 19.20
CA LEU A 820 0.24 -7.18 18.38
C LEU A 820 0.27 -7.47 16.88
N ASN A 821 0.32 -8.74 16.50
CA ASN A 821 0.10 -9.17 15.13
C ASN A 821 -1.36 -9.02 14.69
N GLY A 822 -2.23 -8.57 15.60
CA GLY A 822 -3.67 -8.52 15.40
C GLY A 822 -4.25 -9.92 15.33
N PHE A 823 -5.57 -10.00 15.26
CA PHE A 823 -6.22 -11.11 14.54
C PHE A 823 -6.05 -10.93 13.01
N TRP A 824 -5.51 -9.78 12.61
CA TRP A 824 -5.34 -9.27 11.25
C TRP A 824 -3.86 -9.01 10.94
N GLY A 825 -3.21 -9.97 10.28
CA GLY A 825 -2.28 -9.60 9.23
C GLY A 825 -3.13 -9.35 7.98
N VAL A 826 -3.00 -8.18 7.33
CA VAL A 826 -3.63 -8.00 6.01
C VAL A 826 -2.95 -8.99 5.07
N GLU A 827 -3.55 -10.16 4.89
CA GLU A 827 -3.28 -10.98 3.72
C GLU A 827 -3.89 -10.21 2.56
N ASP A 828 -3.05 -9.46 1.84
CA ASP A 828 -3.38 -8.86 0.55
C ASP A 828 -3.61 -10.02 -0.45
N GLU A 829 -4.69 -10.79 -0.28
CA GLU A 829 -5.22 -11.56 -1.40
C GLU A 829 -5.66 -10.53 -2.44
N GLU A 830 -4.89 -10.48 -3.54
CA GLU A 830 -5.34 -9.87 -4.78
C GLU A 830 -6.75 -10.40 -5.03
N VAL A 831 -7.77 -9.56 -4.82
CA VAL A 831 -9.05 -9.74 -5.49
C VAL A 831 -8.72 -9.81 -6.96
N ILE A 832 -8.71 -11.03 -7.50
CA ILE A 832 -8.66 -11.30 -8.92
C ILE A 832 -9.93 -10.64 -9.45
N ILE A 833 -9.81 -9.40 -9.90
CA ILE A 833 -10.79 -8.81 -10.78
C ILE A 833 -10.76 -9.76 -11.99
N ASN A 834 -11.77 -10.62 -12.10
CA ASN A 834 -12.04 -11.37 -13.31
C ASN A 834 -12.22 -10.33 -14.41
N SER A 835 -11.11 -10.02 -15.07
CA SER A 835 -10.99 -9.10 -16.18
C SER A 835 -11.50 -9.81 -17.43
N ALA A 836 -12.78 -10.15 -17.41
CA ALA A 836 -13.57 -10.34 -18.61
C ALA A 836 -14.11 -9.00 -19.15
N GLY A 837 -13.61 -7.86 -18.65
CA GLY A 837 -13.72 -6.56 -19.30
C GLY A 837 -12.61 -6.40 -20.32
N ALA A 838 -12.91 -6.70 -21.58
CA ALA A 838 -12.00 -6.51 -22.71
C ALA A 838 -11.41 -5.09 -22.71
N ARG A 839 -10.08 -4.99 -22.57
CA ARG A 839 -9.32 -3.75 -22.81
C ARG A 839 -9.47 -3.38 -24.29
N LEU A 840 -10.29 -2.38 -24.58
CA LEU A 840 -10.25 -1.71 -25.88
C LEU A 840 -9.03 -0.79 -25.93
N ASN A 841 -8.12 -1.08 -26.85
CA ASN A 841 -7.08 -0.15 -27.29
C ASN A 841 -7.75 1.09 -27.88
N SER A 842 -7.74 2.21 -27.16
CA SER A 842 -8.12 3.50 -27.69
C SER A 842 -7.01 4.03 -28.59
N THR A 843 -7.15 3.84 -29.90
CA THR A 843 -6.43 4.67 -30.87
C THR A 843 -7.02 6.07 -30.80
N GLU A 844 -6.18 7.07 -30.56
CA GLU A 844 -6.53 8.49 -30.47
C GLU A 844 -7.48 8.95 -31.59
N ILE A 845 -8.67 9.40 -31.22
CA ILE A 845 -9.43 10.37 -32.01
C ILE A 845 -9.24 11.72 -31.33
N GLY A 846 -8.56 12.63 -32.02
CA GLY A 846 -8.09 13.92 -31.50
C GLY A 846 -9.16 14.69 -30.73
N THR A 847 -8.89 14.90 -29.45
CA THR A 847 -9.67 15.77 -28.56
C THR A 847 -9.30 17.23 -28.81
N ASN A 848 -9.92 17.82 -29.82
CA ASN A 848 -10.07 19.27 -29.85
C ASN A 848 -11.56 19.58 -29.65
N ASN A 849 -11.87 20.23 -28.51
CA ASN A 849 -13.18 20.77 -28.10
C ASN A 849 -14.17 19.80 -27.44
N VAL A 850 -13.85 19.28 -26.25
CA VAL A 850 -14.89 18.88 -25.29
C VAL A 850 -14.94 19.95 -24.21
N PHE A 851 -15.93 20.85 -24.30
CA PHE A 851 -16.25 21.77 -23.21
C PHE A 851 -16.94 20.98 -22.08
N PRO A 852 -16.61 21.23 -20.80
CA PRO A 852 -17.38 20.70 -19.68
C PRO A 852 -18.83 21.19 -19.78
N ILE A 853 -19.77 20.27 -19.62
CA ILE A 853 -21.22 20.54 -19.70
C ILE A 853 -21.62 21.35 -18.47
N SER A 854 -22.26 22.50 -18.68
CA SER A 854 -22.94 23.25 -17.62
C SER A 854 -24.11 22.42 -17.09
N GLU A 855 -24.34 22.44 -15.78
CA GLU A 855 -25.37 21.71 -14.99
C GLU A 855 -26.85 21.98 -15.39
N SER A 856 -27.16 22.35 -16.64
CA SER A 856 -28.40 23.03 -16.99
C SER A 856 -29.43 22.23 -17.80
N SER A 857 -29.23 20.93 -18.08
CA SER A 857 -30.25 20.13 -18.79
C SER A 857 -30.63 18.87 -18.03
N ASN A 858 -31.88 18.79 -17.56
CA ASN A 858 -32.45 17.65 -16.85
C ASN A 858 -32.81 16.54 -17.85
N ILE A 859 -31.83 15.78 -18.33
CA ILE A 859 -32.10 14.60 -19.17
C ILE A 859 -32.21 13.34 -18.30
N LYS A 860 -33.33 12.61 -18.40
CA LYS A 860 -33.59 11.35 -17.68
C LYS A 860 -33.97 10.22 -18.65
N VAL A 861 -33.58 8.99 -18.33
CA VAL A 861 -33.91 7.76 -19.08
C VAL A 861 -34.77 6.87 -18.18
N TYR A 862 -35.97 6.49 -18.63
CA TYR A 862 -36.89 5.68 -17.81
C TYR A 862 -37.70 4.66 -18.63
N PRO A 863 -37.88 3.42 -18.18
CA PRO A 863 -37.17 2.80 -17.05
C PRO A 863 -35.70 2.52 -17.40
N ASN A 864 -34.83 2.50 -16.40
CA ASN A 864 -33.44 2.05 -16.50
C ASN A 864 -33.08 1.34 -15.18
N PRO A 865 -32.92 0.00 -15.14
CA PRO A 865 -32.86 -0.93 -16.27
C PRO A 865 -34.14 -1.03 -17.10
N THR A 866 -34.04 -1.45 -18.35
CA THR A 866 -35.16 -1.59 -19.30
C THR A 866 -35.25 -3.01 -19.86
N SER A 867 -36.46 -3.45 -20.23
CA SER A 867 -36.70 -4.69 -20.98
C SER A 867 -36.57 -4.53 -22.51
N GLY A 868 -36.17 -3.34 -22.97
CA GLY A 868 -36.03 -3.01 -24.38
C GLY A 868 -36.65 -1.68 -24.73
N ASP A 869 -37.74 -1.28 -24.06
CA ASP A 869 -38.35 0.03 -24.31
C ASP A 869 -38.11 1.00 -23.17
N PHE A 870 -37.72 2.22 -23.52
CA PHE A 870 -37.57 3.30 -22.57
C PHE A 870 -37.90 4.63 -23.23
N GLN A 871 -38.09 5.64 -22.39
CA GLN A 871 -38.27 7.02 -22.81
C GLN A 871 -37.13 7.89 -22.29
N ILE A 872 -36.73 8.85 -23.11
CA ILE A 872 -35.80 9.91 -22.76
C ILE A 872 -36.63 11.17 -22.51
N LEU A 873 -36.57 11.68 -21.28
CA LEU A 873 -37.18 12.94 -20.85
C LEU A 873 -36.11 14.02 -20.85
N HIS A 874 -36.38 15.16 -21.49
CA HIS A 874 -35.50 16.34 -21.44
C HIS A 874 -36.32 17.63 -21.38
N ASP A 875 -35.69 18.71 -20.89
CA ASP A 875 -36.21 20.09 -20.87
C ASP A 875 -35.58 20.99 -21.95
N ILE A 876 -34.74 20.42 -22.83
CA ILE A 876 -34.08 21.13 -23.93
C ILE A 876 -35.13 21.61 -24.96
N THR A 877 -35.09 22.91 -25.28
CA THR A 877 -36.03 23.59 -26.19
C THR A 877 -35.59 23.62 -27.65
N GLU A 878 -34.32 23.32 -27.94
CA GLU A 878 -33.81 23.15 -29.31
C GLU A 878 -33.84 21.66 -29.75
N PRO A 879 -33.86 21.37 -31.06
CA PRO A 879 -33.79 19.99 -31.55
C PRO A 879 -32.54 19.28 -31.02
N ILE A 880 -32.73 18.05 -30.56
CA ILE A 880 -31.67 17.17 -30.08
C ILE A 880 -31.46 16.01 -31.04
N THR A 881 -30.22 15.58 -31.19
CA THR A 881 -29.85 14.31 -31.84
C THR A 881 -29.52 13.31 -30.76
N VAL A 882 -30.31 12.24 -30.68
CA VAL A 882 -30.06 11.08 -29.82
C VAL A 882 -29.46 9.95 -30.63
N LYS A 883 -28.27 9.50 -30.26
CA LYS A 883 -27.58 8.32 -30.80
C LYS A 883 -27.38 7.29 -29.69
N ILE A 884 -27.51 6.01 -30.00
CA ILE A 884 -27.24 4.92 -29.03
C ILE A 884 -26.19 4.01 -29.61
N PHE A 885 -25.20 3.68 -28.79
CA PHE A 885 -24.08 2.85 -29.13
C PHE A 885 -24.04 1.59 -28.27
N SER A 886 -23.59 0.48 -28.85
CA SER A 886 -23.10 -0.66 -28.08
C SER A 886 -21.78 -0.30 -27.37
N LEU A 887 -21.29 -1.15 -26.46
CA LEU A 887 -20.00 -0.95 -25.80
C LEU A 887 -18.81 -1.02 -26.77
N GLU A 888 -18.97 -1.71 -27.91
CA GLU A 888 -18.00 -1.73 -29.00
C GLU A 888 -18.02 -0.45 -29.86
N GLY A 889 -18.87 0.53 -29.51
CA GLY A 889 -18.99 1.79 -30.23
C GLY A 889 -19.81 1.71 -31.53
N VAL A 890 -20.55 0.61 -31.76
CA VAL A 890 -21.43 0.46 -32.93
C VAL A 890 -22.69 1.28 -32.71
N GLU A 891 -23.01 2.19 -33.63
CA GLU A 891 -24.26 2.96 -33.59
C GLU A 891 -25.46 2.05 -33.93
N LEU A 892 -26.39 1.92 -32.98
CA LEU A 892 -27.57 1.07 -33.09
C LEU A 892 -28.85 1.86 -33.33
N TYR A 893 -28.87 3.12 -32.93
CA TYR A 893 -30.03 3.99 -33.04
C TYR A 893 -29.56 5.43 -33.25
N GLN A 894 -30.25 6.16 -34.14
CA GLN A 894 -30.12 7.61 -34.26
C GLN A 894 -31.50 8.22 -34.54
N LYS A 895 -31.84 9.29 -33.81
CA LYS A 895 -33.01 10.10 -34.09
C LYS A 895 -32.78 11.55 -33.71
N GLU A 896 -33.13 12.45 -34.62
CA GLU A 896 -33.26 13.88 -34.33
C GLU A 896 -34.70 14.19 -33.93
N THR A 897 -34.89 14.93 -32.85
CA THR A 897 -36.22 15.23 -32.29
C THR A 897 -36.20 16.48 -31.42
N ASP A 898 -37.31 17.19 -31.35
CA ASP A 898 -37.60 18.23 -30.37
C ASP A 898 -38.68 17.79 -29.36
N SER A 899 -39.25 16.59 -29.54
CA SER A 899 -40.30 16.05 -28.67
C SER A 899 -39.76 15.31 -27.44
N THR A 900 -40.35 15.62 -26.27
CA THR A 900 -40.18 14.90 -24.99
C THR A 900 -41.55 14.40 -24.51
N PRO A 901 -41.73 13.13 -24.09
CA PRO A 901 -40.74 12.04 -24.09
C PRO A 901 -40.36 11.56 -25.50
N LEU A 902 -39.09 11.21 -25.69
CA LEU A 902 -38.64 10.41 -26.83
C LEU A 902 -38.67 8.91 -26.48
N PHE A 903 -39.56 8.16 -27.10
CA PHE A 903 -39.59 6.69 -26.97
C PHE A 903 -38.53 6.03 -27.86
N VAL A 904 -37.80 5.08 -27.27
CA VAL A 904 -36.75 4.27 -27.90
C VAL A 904 -37.05 2.79 -27.61
N SER A 905 -36.84 1.94 -28.62
CA SER A 905 -36.91 0.49 -28.48
C SER A 905 -35.59 -0.16 -28.93
N LEU A 906 -35.00 -0.94 -28.03
CA LEU A 906 -33.85 -1.82 -28.21
C LEU A 906 -34.26 -3.29 -28.00
N ARG A 907 -35.55 -3.65 -28.13
CA ARG A 907 -36.05 -5.02 -27.91
C ARG A 907 -35.31 -6.08 -28.72
N ASP A 908 -34.81 -5.72 -29.89
CA ASP A 908 -34.09 -6.63 -30.79
C ASP A 908 -32.58 -6.69 -30.50
N MET A 909 -32.07 -5.89 -29.56
CA MET A 909 -30.66 -5.86 -29.17
C MET A 909 -30.38 -6.85 -28.03
N PRO A 910 -29.17 -7.44 -27.93
CA PRO A 910 -28.82 -8.35 -26.83
C PRO A 910 -28.92 -7.70 -25.45
N ASP A 911 -29.08 -8.47 -24.37
CA ASP A 911 -28.97 -7.92 -23.01
C ASP A 911 -27.57 -7.34 -22.79
N GLY A 912 -27.47 -6.19 -22.12
CA GLY A 912 -26.20 -5.49 -21.94
C GLY A 912 -26.32 -4.00 -21.67
N LEU A 913 -25.17 -3.34 -21.51
CA LEU A 913 -25.05 -1.91 -21.28
C LEU A 913 -24.94 -1.15 -22.62
N TYR A 914 -25.67 -0.05 -22.76
CA TYR A 914 -25.65 0.80 -23.95
C TYR A 914 -25.35 2.26 -23.57
N ILE A 915 -24.68 2.98 -24.48
CA ILE A 915 -24.33 4.40 -24.31
C ILE A 915 -25.26 5.25 -25.17
N ILE A 916 -25.98 6.18 -24.55
CA ILE A 916 -26.82 7.17 -25.24
C ILE A 916 -26.04 8.47 -25.33
N LYS A 917 -25.73 8.91 -26.55
CA LYS A 917 -25.20 10.26 -26.83
C LYS A 917 -26.35 11.17 -27.24
N ILE A 918 -26.51 12.29 -26.54
CA ILE A 918 -27.48 13.32 -26.87
C ILE A 918 -26.70 14.57 -27.25
N SER A 919 -27.02 15.18 -28.38
CA SER A 919 -26.31 16.36 -28.88
C SER A 919 -27.27 17.42 -29.36
N THR A 920 -27.00 18.66 -29.02
CA THR A 920 -27.63 19.84 -29.61
C THR A 920 -26.65 20.53 -30.56
N ASN A 921 -27.01 21.68 -31.12
CA ASN A 921 -26.09 22.47 -31.94
C ASN A 921 -24.87 22.97 -31.15
N SER A 922 -24.98 23.06 -29.82
CA SER A 922 -23.98 23.70 -28.97
C SER A 922 -23.37 22.77 -27.91
N GLN A 923 -24.03 21.65 -27.57
CA GLN A 923 -23.64 20.79 -26.46
C GLN A 923 -23.80 19.29 -26.79
N GLN A 924 -23.08 18.43 -26.06
CA GLN A 924 -23.26 16.97 -26.12
C GLN A 924 -23.20 16.38 -24.72
N GLN A 925 -24.03 15.36 -24.43
CA GLN A 925 -24.08 14.61 -23.18
C GLN A 925 -24.11 13.11 -23.45
N PHE A 926 -23.54 12.31 -22.55
CA PHE A 926 -23.57 10.85 -22.61
C PHE A 926 -24.28 10.28 -21.39
N LEU A 927 -25.17 9.31 -21.60
CA LEU A 927 -25.93 8.59 -20.57
C LEU A 927 -25.74 7.08 -20.77
N ARG A 928 -26.02 6.29 -19.75
CA ARG A 928 -25.95 4.82 -19.79
C ARG A 928 -27.34 4.22 -19.61
N VAL A 929 -27.67 3.17 -20.35
CA VAL A 929 -28.91 2.40 -20.17
C VAL A 929 -28.60 0.91 -20.13
N LEU A 930 -29.14 0.20 -19.15
CA LEU A 930 -28.98 -1.24 -18.96
C LEU A 930 -30.20 -1.98 -19.52
N LEU A 931 -30.00 -2.79 -20.56
CA LEU A 931 -31.01 -3.68 -21.13
C LEU A 931 -30.92 -5.03 -20.43
N ASN A 932 -31.99 -5.44 -19.75
CA ASN A 932 -32.11 -6.72 -19.07
C ASN A 932 -33.49 -7.33 -19.35
N LYS A 933 -33.57 -8.27 -20.30
CA LYS A 933 -34.81 -8.98 -20.65
C LYS A 933 -35.18 -10.07 -19.65
N SER A 934 -34.26 -10.48 -18.78
CA SER A 934 -34.45 -11.54 -17.77
C SER A 934 -35.40 -11.15 -16.63
N SER A 935 -35.76 -9.88 -16.48
CA SER A 935 -36.60 -9.38 -15.36
C SER A 935 -38.11 -9.66 -15.50
N LYS A 936 -38.50 -10.67 -16.29
CA LYS A 936 -39.88 -11.18 -16.34
C LYS A 936 -39.93 -12.68 -16.10
N ILE A 937 -39.87 -13.09 -14.83
CA ILE A 937 -40.62 -14.22 -14.29
C ILE A 937 -41.08 -13.85 -12.87
N HIS A 938 -42.39 -13.56 -12.78
CA HIS A 938 -43.27 -13.41 -11.62
C HIS A 938 -42.92 -12.46 -10.47
#